data_AF-A0A444VM09-F1
#
_entry.id   AF-A0A444VM09-F1
#
_cell.length_a   1.000
_cell.length_b   1.000
_cell.length_c   1.000
_cell.angle_alpha   90.00
_cell.angle_beta   90.00
_cell.angle_gamma   90.00
#
_symmetry.space_group_name_H-M   'P 1'
#
loop_
_entity.id
_entity.type
_entity.pdbx_description
1 polymer ?
#
loop_
_entity_poly.entity_id
_entity_poly.type
_entity_poly.pdbx_seq_one_letter_code
_entity_poly.pdbx_strand_id
1 'polypeptide(L)'
;MRRKVLFCLLPLFILACKTEVKTKDSLLDHLPPNAALIIKINNLANFKSELKNNSFLAKTKGFSIHDELMNQLDGMNHVSTDQPCVLAFYEMGKDNYDFVLISNKNPNLFNVQEVSNKTVETLSYEGKDLTKYSLDDYEIFAMSHNGDMILASSQMLMENMIRAKGSTPINPTLEKLYETAGINKSATLLMNLDGNPSLLSLNDKNKSSKPFSEWVSLDFTANSDEVSLNGIAMAPDSTKNFINLFKGTAPLANKTPQYAPLNAQAILSYTFDDYQVFAKNQNIYLDRVKPVDSLFNTIEEVGIIYLNNQKVVLLNSYGTESLSDFLDRDKASSQSYQGSEIIELQKKNLLTEGFAPLVSGFEANYCTILENSFVFSESKEALQTIINNHSSGTSFSNSPIFQTAKAPLANESSMLFVSTDSGIDFFAEQELAPKLFEPIQKTDLDEYAFASQIVGDSDFAHLNLLVSKVGKKVTSNTVTPLFTLELDTDLAIDPQFVKNHRTNKQEIVVQDRNNVLYLISTEGKVLWTKQLDSRIRGPIQQVDIYKNGRLQLAFCTSNQFMILDRNGEDVPPFKINFEGGNLNPLAVFDYDGRKDYRFVITQGRKVHMYNNKAKVVGGFTFTEASSPIIAAPKHFRMGNRDYLVFQLEDQTLKILHRTGKDRIKVAEKIDFSNNEVFLYKNKFSMTNKKGVLHQIDTNGKLTATNFNLNKDHGMYATSNTLVFMDDNILSIKGKKVELDLGVYSKPKIFYIYDKIYVSVTDIQNQKIYLFDSQAEPIPNFPVFGNSLIDLTDMDNDRKLELVAKDQENSLIVYKMN
;
A
#
# COMPACT_ATOMS: atom_id res chain seq x y z
N MET A 1 44.07 61.98 32.15
CA MET A 1 43.10 61.15 32.90
C MET A 1 42.50 60.12 31.93
N ARG A 2 42.17 58.89 32.38
CA ARG A 2 41.80 57.69 31.58
C ARG A 2 42.93 56.78 31.02
N ARG A 3 44.08 56.73 31.70
CA ARG A 3 45.03 55.59 31.61
C ARG A 3 45.44 55.00 32.97
N LYS A 4 44.86 55.49 34.08
CA LYS A 4 45.15 55.06 35.46
C LYS A 4 44.01 54.29 36.16
N VAL A 5 42.96 53.90 35.43
CA VAL A 5 41.86 53.05 35.96
C VAL A 5 41.97 51.60 35.48
N LEU A 6 42.70 51.33 34.39
CA LEU A 6 42.86 49.96 33.86
C LEU A 6 43.96 49.14 34.56
N PHE A 7 44.88 49.78 35.29
CA PHE A 7 45.96 49.09 36.01
C PHE A 7 45.56 48.64 37.43
N CYS A 8 44.42 49.11 37.96
CA CYS A 8 43.89 48.67 39.25
C CYS A 8 42.87 47.52 39.15
N LEU A 9 42.52 47.07 37.94
CA LEU A 9 41.62 45.91 37.71
C LEU A 9 42.35 44.68 37.16
N LEU A 10 43.64 44.79 36.82
CA LEU A 10 44.43 43.65 36.35
C LEU A 10 44.76 42.60 37.43
N PRO A 11 44.84 42.90 38.75
CA PRO A 11 45.05 41.85 39.76
C PRO A 11 43.75 41.11 40.14
N LEU A 12 42.58 41.60 39.74
CA LEU A 12 41.27 40.99 40.06
C LEU A 12 40.84 39.91 39.07
N PHE A 13 41.52 39.77 37.92
CA PHE A 13 41.25 38.72 36.94
C PHE A 13 42.24 37.53 36.99
N ILE A 14 43.24 37.55 37.88
CA ILE A 14 44.22 36.45 38.00
C ILE A 14 43.98 35.58 39.26
N LEU A 15 42.89 35.83 40.01
CA LEU A 15 42.48 35.02 41.18
C LEU A 15 41.14 34.29 40.98
N ALA A 16 40.61 34.25 39.76
CA ALA A 16 39.43 33.47 39.41
C ALA A 16 39.75 32.38 38.36
N CYS A 17 40.94 31.78 38.41
CA CYS A 17 41.07 30.39 38.01
C CYS A 17 40.79 29.54 39.25
N LYS A 18 39.50 29.39 39.61
CA LYS A 18 39.10 28.07 40.08
C LYS A 18 39.30 27.20 38.86
N THR A 19 40.29 26.31 38.90
CA THR A 19 40.13 25.08 38.15
C THR A 19 38.76 24.56 38.58
N GLU A 20 37.80 24.57 37.68
CA GLU A 20 36.76 23.56 37.77
C GLU A 20 37.53 22.26 37.78
N VAL A 21 37.71 21.71 38.98
CA VAL A 21 37.84 20.27 39.09
C VAL A 21 36.49 19.79 38.57
N LYS A 22 36.42 19.52 37.25
CA LYS A 22 35.44 18.59 36.74
C LYS A 22 35.66 17.35 37.59
N THR A 23 34.80 17.11 38.58
CA THR A 23 34.71 15.80 39.23
C THR A 23 34.30 14.85 38.12
N LYS A 24 35.33 14.23 37.57
CA LYS A 24 35.32 13.28 36.47
C LYS A 24 34.89 11.94 37.03
N ASP A 25 33.67 11.86 37.54
CA ASP A 25 33.03 10.61 37.98
C ASP A 25 31.79 10.42 37.11
N SER A 26 32.01 10.09 35.84
CA SER A 26 30.93 9.62 34.98
C SER A 26 30.80 8.11 35.20
N LEU A 27 29.58 7.60 35.42
CA LEU A 27 29.33 6.15 35.49
C LEU A 27 29.87 5.39 34.24
N LEU A 28 30.06 6.11 33.14
CA LEU A 28 30.67 5.64 31.90
C LEU A 28 32.15 5.21 32.07
N ASP A 29 32.90 5.84 32.97
CA ASP A 29 34.33 5.57 33.23
C ASP A 29 34.59 4.16 33.78
N HIS A 30 33.54 3.50 34.27
CA HIS A 30 33.60 2.15 34.80
C HIS A 30 33.32 1.06 33.77
N LEU A 31 32.85 1.40 32.57
CA LEU A 31 32.51 0.41 31.55
C LEU A 31 33.75 -0.14 30.82
N PRO A 32 33.82 -1.46 30.56
CA PRO A 32 34.72 -2.02 29.56
C PRO A 32 34.55 -1.37 28.17
N PRO A 33 35.61 -1.32 27.35
CA PRO A 33 35.50 -0.83 25.98
C PRO A 33 34.61 -1.74 25.11
N ASN A 34 34.14 -1.21 23.98
CA ASN A 34 33.40 -1.95 22.94
C ASN A 34 32.04 -2.53 23.38
N ALA A 35 31.28 -1.79 24.19
CA ALA A 35 29.86 -2.11 24.39
C ALA A 35 29.09 -1.98 23.06
N ALA A 36 28.20 -2.94 22.78
CA ALA A 36 27.33 -2.93 21.60
C ALA A 36 26.18 -1.91 21.75
N LEU A 37 25.64 -1.80 22.95
CA LEU A 37 24.58 -0.86 23.32
C LEU A 37 24.82 -0.37 24.74
N ILE A 38 24.74 0.95 24.95
CA ILE A 38 24.79 1.58 26.27
C ILE A 38 23.46 2.30 26.48
N ILE A 39 22.83 2.12 27.63
CA ILE A 39 21.58 2.76 28.00
C ILE A 39 21.84 3.58 29.26
N LYS A 40 21.85 4.90 29.11
CA LYS A 40 21.86 5.85 30.22
C LYS A 40 20.42 5.98 30.74
N ILE A 41 20.13 5.37 31.87
CA ILE A 41 18.79 5.35 32.47
C ILE A 41 18.72 6.46 33.51
N ASN A 42 17.95 7.52 33.22
CA ASN A 42 17.76 8.61 34.17
C ASN A 42 16.70 8.27 35.22
N ASN A 43 15.68 7.48 34.85
CA ASN A 43 14.63 7.02 35.75
C ASN A 43 14.22 5.57 35.43
N LEU A 44 14.73 4.62 36.23
CA LEU A 44 14.52 3.19 36.01
C LEU A 44 13.05 2.78 36.11
N ALA A 45 12.28 3.37 37.04
CA ALA A 45 10.88 3.04 37.23
C ALA A 45 10.02 3.47 36.02
N ASN A 46 10.25 4.69 35.51
CA ASN A 46 9.56 5.18 34.32
C ASN A 46 9.98 4.38 33.09
N PHE A 47 11.27 4.11 32.90
CA PHE A 47 11.76 3.31 31.78
C PHE A 47 11.14 1.90 31.75
N LYS A 48 11.13 1.19 32.89
CA LYS A 48 10.44 -0.11 33.02
C LYS A 48 8.94 -0.01 32.71
N SER A 49 8.28 1.06 33.15
CA SER A 49 6.85 1.30 32.90
C SER A 49 6.56 1.53 31.41
N GLU A 50 7.34 2.37 30.74
CA GLU A 50 7.21 2.69 29.32
C GLU A 50 7.42 1.45 28.44
N LEU A 51 8.44 0.64 28.74
CA LEU A 51 8.68 -0.63 28.04
C LEU A 51 7.50 -1.61 28.19
N LYS A 52 6.91 -1.70 29.38
CA LYS A 52 5.84 -2.66 29.70
C LYS A 52 4.48 -2.26 29.11
N ASN A 53 4.18 -0.97 29.07
CA ASN A 53 2.83 -0.46 28.82
C ASN A 53 2.59 0.00 27.37
N ASN A 54 3.60 -0.10 26.49
CA ASN A 54 3.45 0.23 25.08
C ASN A 54 2.90 -0.94 24.25
N SER A 55 1.93 -0.67 23.39
CA SER A 55 1.26 -1.68 22.57
C SER A 55 2.15 -2.28 21.48
N PHE A 56 3.03 -1.50 20.87
CA PHE A 56 3.99 -1.99 19.87
C PHE A 56 5.07 -2.87 20.50
N LEU A 57 5.69 -2.42 21.60
CA LEU A 57 6.70 -3.21 22.33
C LEU A 57 6.13 -4.52 22.88
N ALA A 58 4.85 -4.55 23.24
CA ALA A 58 4.19 -5.81 23.61
C ALA A 58 4.12 -6.82 22.45
N LYS A 59 4.03 -6.34 21.20
CA LYS A 59 4.01 -7.16 19.99
C LYS A 59 5.40 -7.63 19.55
N THR A 60 6.49 -7.04 20.07
CA THR A 60 7.86 -7.52 19.76
C THR A 60 8.28 -8.72 20.62
N LYS A 61 7.43 -9.19 21.54
CA LYS A 61 7.66 -10.44 22.28
C LYS A 61 7.67 -11.63 21.32
N GLY A 62 8.73 -12.43 21.34
CA GLY A 62 8.96 -13.50 20.35
C GLY A 62 9.94 -13.12 19.23
N PHE A 63 10.41 -11.87 19.19
CA PHE A 63 11.51 -11.48 18.30
C PHE A 63 12.80 -11.98 18.93
N SER A 64 13.67 -12.66 18.17
CA SER A 64 14.85 -13.32 18.73
C SER A 64 15.73 -12.38 19.56
N ILE A 65 15.99 -11.16 19.06
CA ILE A 65 16.77 -10.13 19.77
C ILE A 65 16.07 -9.65 21.04
N HIS A 66 14.75 -9.44 20.98
CA HIS A 66 14.00 -9.00 22.15
C HIS A 66 14.09 -10.05 23.25
N ASP A 67 13.88 -11.32 22.90
CA ASP A 67 13.91 -12.42 23.86
C ASP A 67 15.34 -12.65 24.40
N GLU A 68 16.39 -12.56 23.55
CA GLU A 68 17.80 -12.64 23.98
C GLU A 68 18.17 -11.56 24.99
N LEU A 69 17.82 -10.29 24.72
CA LEU A 69 18.10 -9.18 25.63
C LEU A 69 17.26 -9.30 26.92
N MET A 70 15.98 -9.64 26.81
CA MET A 70 15.08 -9.72 27.96
C MET A 70 15.38 -10.90 28.89
N ASN A 71 15.77 -12.07 28.34
CA ASN A 71 16.16 -13.23 29.16
C ASN A 71 17.36 -12.91 30.07
N GLN A 72 18.35 -12.15 29.57
CA GLN A 72 19.49 -11.71 30.39
C GLN A 72 19.06 -10.71 31.47
N LEU A 73 18.04 -9.89 31.19
CA LEU A 73 17.51 -8.89 32.12
C LEU A 73 16.55 -9.46 33.17
N ASP A 74 16.20 -10.75 33.15
CA ASP A 74 15.30 -11.33 34.16
C ASP A 74 15.84 -11.14 35.58
N GLY A 75 17.16 -11.19 35.75
CA GLY A 75 17.80 -10.85 37.02
C GLY A 75 17.67 -9.39 37.42
N MET A 76 17.46 -8.47 36.48
CA MET A 76 17.25 -7.04 36.76
C MET A 76 15.84 -6.72 37.27
N ASN A 77 14.93 -7.70 37.34
CA ASN A 77 13.62 -7.52 37.99
C ASN A 77 13.76 -7.11 39.46
N HIS A 78 14.84 -7.53 40.12
CA HIS A 78 15.17 -7.22 41.51
C HIS A 78 15.94 -5.90 41.70
N VAL A 79 16.22 -5.18 40.62
CA VAL A 79 16.90 -3.88 40.68
C VAL A 79 15.92 -2.74 40.89
N SER A 80 16.19 -1.90 41.90
CA SER A 80 15.44 -0.68 42.20
C SER A 80 16.37 0.47 42.59
N THR A 81 16.25 1.60 41.91
CA THR A 81 17.00 2.82 42.23
C THR A 81 16.22 4.05 41.80
N ASP A 82 16.36 5.14 42.55
CA ASP A 82 15.90 6.49 42.23
C ASP A 82 17.02 7.36 41.61
N GLN A 83 18.25 6.85 41.60
CA GLN A 83 19.42 7.49 40.99
C GLN A 83 19.59 7.04 39.54
N PRO A 84 20.24 7.87 38.70
CA PRO A 84 20.66 7.44 37.38
C PRO A 84 21.53 6.18 37.42
N CYS A 85 21.42 5.36 36.38
CA CYS A 85 22.25 4.17 36.19
C CYS A 85 22.60 3.99 34.71
N VAL A 86 23.64 3.21 34.46
CA VAL A 86 24.09 2.87 33.10
C VAL A 86 24.03 1.38 32.93
N LEU A 87 23.30 0.92 31.91
CA LEU A 87 23.23 -0.47 31.50
C LEU A 87 23.96 -0.63 30.16
N ALA A 88 24.94 -1.51 30.08
CA ALA A 88 25.69 -1.76 28.86
C ALA A 88 25.61 -3.24 28.47
N PHE A 89 25.43 -3.51 27.17
CA PHE A 89 25.42 -4.85 26.59
C PHE A 89 26.71 -5.12 25.81
N TYR A 90 27.26 -6.32 25.98
CA TYR A 90 28.50 -6.78 25.34
C TYR A 90 28.22 -8.06 24.56
N GLU A 91 28.60 -8.09 23.29
CA GLU A 91 28.50 -9.28 22.45
C GLU A 91 29.65 -10.24 22.76
N MET A 92 29.32 -11.41 23.30
CA MET A 92 30.31 -12.42 23.76
C MET A 92 30.50 -13.57 22.77
N GLY A 93 29.66 -13.60 21.73
CA GLY A 93 29.61 -14.55 20.64
C GLY A 93 28.47 -14.18 19.70
N LYS A 94 28.32 -14.90 18.58
CA LYS A 94 27.24 -14.61 17.62
C LYS A 94 25.88 -14.72 18.32
N ASP A 95 25.15 -13.61 18.38
CA ASP A 95 23.80 -13.52 18.96
C ASP A 95 23.75 -13.91 20.45
N ASN A 96 24.82 -13.64 21.21
CA ASN A 96 24.86 -13.84 22.66
C ASN A 96 25.40 -12.60 23.38
N TYR A 97 24.60 -12.04 24.28
CA TYR A 97 24.93 -10.80 25.00
C TYR A 97 25.04 -11.04 26.50
N ASP A 98 26.08 -10.47 27.07
CA ASP A 98 26.18 -10.24 28.52
C ASP A 98 25.92 -8.76 28.82
N PHE A 99 25.59 -8.43 30.07
CA PHE A 99 25.38 -7.04 30.47
C PHE A 99 26.20 -6.63 31.70
N VAL A 100 26.41 -5.32 31.82
CA VAL A 100 26.90 -4.63 33.02
C VAL A 100 25.93 -3.51 33.38
N LEU A 101 25.48 -3.47 34.64
CA LEU A 101 24.74 -2.35 35.21
C LEU A 101 25.61 -1.62 36.25
N ILE A 102 25.70 -0.31 36.13
CA ILE A 102 26.45 0.56 37.05
C ILE A 102 25.51 1.61 37.63
N SER A 103 25.50 1.76 38.95
CA SER A 103 24.74 2.79 39.64
C SER A 103 25.48 3.24 40.90
N ASN A 104 25.22 4.48 41.33
CA ASN A 104 25.70 4.97 42.63
C ASN A 104 25.26 4.02 43.75
N LYS A 105 26.13 3.84 44.75
CA LYS A 105 25.88 2.87 45.82
C LYS A 105 24.58 3.16 46.57
N ASN A 106 23.63 2.25 46.39
CA ASN A 106 22.37 2.21 47.13
C ASN A 106 22.25 0.83 47.80
N PRO A 107 22.10 0.75 49.15
CA PRO A 107 21.97 -0.53 49.86
C PRO A 107 20.81 -1.42 49.38
N ASN A 108 19.80 -0.81 48.75
CA ASN A 108 18.63 -1.51 48.22
C ASN A 108 18.66 -1.65 46.69
N LEU A 109 19.80 -1.37 46.03
CA LEU A 109 19.91 -1.42 44.56
C LEU A 109 19.47 -2.77 44.01
N PHE A 110 19.89 -3.86 44.65
CA PHE A 110 19.60 -5.22 44.24
C PHE A 110 18.99 -6.01 45.40
N ASN A 111 17.65 -6.14 45.41
CA ASN A 111 16.92 -6.76 46.51
C ASN A 111 16.37 -8.14 46.12
N VAL A 112 17.05 -9.18 46.61
CA VAL A 112 16.72 -10.59 46.36
C VAL A 112 16.16 -11.28 47.61
N GLN A 113 15.69 -10.52 48.61
CA GLN A 113 15.23 -11.08 49.89
C GLN A 113 14.05 -12.04 49.72
N GLU A 114 13.13 -11.73 48.80
CA GLU A 114 11.89 -12.47 48.55
C GLU A 114 12.05 -13.63 47.53
N VAL A 115 13.23 -13.81 46.95
CA VAL A 115 13.51 -14.91 46.00
C VAL A 115 13.61 -16.23 46.78
N SER A 116 12.88 -17.24 46.31
CA SER A 116 12.71 -18.53 47.01
C SER A 116 13.95 -19.43 46.91
N ASN A 117 14.51 -19.61 45.70
CA ASN A 117 15.74 -20.36 45.49
C ASN A 117 16.89 -19.40 45.23
N LYS A 118 17.70 -19.14 46.26
CA LYS A 118 18.90 -18.30 46.12
C LYS A 118 20.10 -18.88 46.84
N THR A 119 21.25 -18.80 46.20
CA THR A 119 22.56 -18.98 46.84
C THR A 119 23.39 -17.72 46.67
N VAL A 120 24.02 -17.27 47.75
CA VAL A 120 24.88 -16.09 47.77
C VAL A 120 26.27 -16.53 48.23
N GLU A 121 27.26 -16.33 47.37
CA GLU A 121 28.65 -16.72 47.61
C GLU A 121 29.56 -15.50 47.46
N THR A 122 30.60 -15.40 48.27
CA THR A 122 31.65 -14.40 48.10
C THR A 122 32.87 -15.05 47.46
N LEU A 123 33.26 -14.53 46.30
CA LEU A 123 34.44 -14.93 45.55
C LEU A 123 35.50 -13.84 45.71
N SER A 124 36.78 -14.20 45.75
CA SER A 124 37.87 -13.22 45.78
C SER A 124 38.69 -13.32 44.49
N TYR A 125 38.91 -12.19 43.82
CA TYR A 125 39.65 -12.11 42.56
C TYR A 125 40.56 -10.87 42.54
N GLU A 126 41.86 -11.06 42.30
CA GLU A 126 42.90 -10.01 42.38
C GLU A 126 42.81 -9.10 43.63
N GLY A 127 42.41 -9.66 44.77
CA GLY A 127 42.28 -8.92 46.04
C GLY A 127 41.03 -8.05 46.16
N LYS A 128 40.07 -8.18 45.24
CA LYS A 128 38.72 -7.61 45.35
C LYS A 128 37.69 -8.71 45.63
N ASP A 129 36.71 -8.37 46.45
CA ASP A 129 35.59 -9.26 46.78
C ASP A 129 34.45 -9.07 45.77
N LEU A 130 33.99 -10.20 45.23
CA LEU A 130 32.87 -10.34 44.31
C LEU A 130 31.75 -11.11 45.01
N THR A 131 30.51 -10.64 44.91
CA THR A 131 29.35 -11.40 45.40
C THR A 131 28.64 -12.04 44.23
N LYS A 132 28.55 -13.37 44.24
CA LYS A 132 27.78 -14.15 43.27
C LYS A 132 26.38 -14.43 43.84
N TYR A 133 25.35 -14.05 43.11
CA TYR A 133 23.96 -14.40 43.37
C TYR A 133 23.52 -15.40 42.32
N SER A 134 23.20 -16.64 42.70
CA SER A 134 22.49 -17.58 41.82
C SER A 134 21.01 -17.58 42.23
N LEU A 135 20.13 -17.13 41.33
CA LEU A 135 18.70 -16.94 41.55
C LEU A 135 17.93 -17.73 40.50
N ASP A 136 17.21 -18.77 40.93
CA ASP A 136 16.49 -19.70 40.04
C ASP A 136 17.35 -20.17 38.84
N ASP A 137 17.13 -19.61 37.64
CA ASP A 137 17.79 -20.01 36.39
C ASP A 137 18.93 -19.07 35.93
N TYR A 138 19.29 -18.04 36.71
CA TYR A 138 20.29 -17.05 36.30
C TYR A 138 21.29 -16.67 37.41
N GLU A 139 22.44 -16.14 37.00
CA GLU A 139 23.51 -15.71 37.90
C GLU A 139 23.81 -14.22 37.72
N ILE A 140 24.00 -13.51 38.84
CA ILE A 140 24.39 -12.09 38.86
C ILE A 140 25.63 -11.94 39.74
N PHE A 141 26.64 -11.26 39.22
CA PHE A 141 27.85 -10.94 39.94
C PHE A 141 27.80 -9.47 40.35
N ALA A 142 28.15 -9.16 41.61
CA ALA A 142 28.15 -7.81 42.13
C ALA A 142 29.50 -7.43 42.76
N MET A 143 29.92 -6.19 42.57
CA MET A 143 31.05 -5.61 43.29
C MET A 143 30.81 -4.14 43.63
N SER A 144 31.53 -3.61 44.61
CA SER A 144 31.58 -2.17 44.89
C SER A 144 32.93 -1.60 44.48
N HIS A 145 32.92 -0.48 43.75
CA HIS A 145 34.12 0.20 43.29
C HIS A 145 33.92 1.71 43.34
N ASN A 146 34.85 2.45 43.95
CA ASN A 146 34.85 3.92 44.03
C ASN A 146 33.55 4.60 44.50
N GLY A 147 32.71 3.92 45.29
CA GLY A 147 31.43 4.47 45.75
C GLY A 147 30.23 4.12 44.86
N ASP A 148 30.47 3.37 43.79
CA ASP A 148 29.45 2.80 42.90
C ASP A 148 29.29 1.29 43.13
N MET A 149 28.17 0.78 42.64
CA MET A 149 27.81 -0.63 42.63
C MET A 149 27.70 -1.10 41.18
N ILE A 150 28.37 -2.21 40.91
CA ILE A 150 28.48 -2.80 39.58
C ILE A 150 27.84 -4.18 39.64
N LEU A 151 26.89 -4.46 38.74
CA LEU A 151 26.29 -5.77 38.52
C LEU A 151 26.67 -6.26 37.12
N ALA A 152 26.96 -7.55 36.96
CA ALA A 152 27.21 -8.16 35.66
C ALA A 152 26.53 -9.53 35.54
N SER A 153 26.12 -9.90 34.33
CA SER A 153 25.57 -11.24 34.04
C SER A 153 26.62 -12.36 34.10
N SER A 154 27.90 -12.04 33.92
CA SER A 154 28.96 -13.04 33.90
C SER A 154 30.18 -12.68 34.76
N GLN A 155 30.76 -13.72 35.36
CA GLN A 155 32.01 -13.60 36.13
C GLN A 155 33.14 -13.04 35.25
N MET A 156 33.19 -13.46 33.98
CA MET A 156 34.24 -13.05 33.06
C MET A 156 34.22 -11.54 32.77
N LEU A 157 33.04 -10.93 32.60
CA LEU A 157 32.95 -9.46 32.47
C LEU A 157 33.45 -8.76 33.73
N MET A 158 33.08 -9.28 34.91
CA MET A 158 33.54 -8.73 36.19
C MET A 158 35.07 -8.83 36.34
N GLU A 159 35.65 -9.98 36.00
CA GLU A 159 37.11 -10.18 36.01
C GLU A 159 37.83 -9.27 34.99
N ASN A 160 37.23 -9.05 33.81
CA ASN A 160 37.77 -8.11 32.81
C ASN A 160 37.80 -6.68 33.34
N MET A 161 36.74 -6.24 34.02
CA MET A 161 36.66 -4.93 34.65
C MET A 161 37.69 -4.77 35.78
N ILE A 162 37.97 -5.82 36.55
CA ILE A 162 39.00 -5.78 37.60
C ILE A 162 40.41 -5.71 36.99
N ARG A 163 40.65 -6.47 35.91
CA ARG A 163 41.95 -6.51 35.20
C ARG A 163 42.29 -5.20 34.50
N ALA A 164 41.29 -4.45 34.06
CA ALA A 164 41.46 -3.10 33.53
C ALA A 164 41.92 -2.16 34.66
N LYS A 165 43.23 -2.17 34.99
CA LYS A 165 43.83 -1.35 36.03
C LYS A 165 43.86 0.14 35.62
N GLY A 166 42.72 0.83 35.75
CA GLY A 166 42.56 2.28 35.49
C GLY A 166 41.36 2.60 34.60
N SER A 167 41.07 3.90 34.41
CA SER A 167 40.03 4.37 33.49
C SER A 167 40.36 3.91 32.06
N THR A 168 39.48 3.13 31.46
CA THR A 168 39.54 2.75 30.06
C THR A 168 39.43 4.01 29.20
N PRO A 169 40.23 4.17 28.12
CA PRO A 169 40.07 5.30 27.22
C PRO A 169 38.67 5.28 26.59
N ILE A 170 37.82 6.24 26.95
CA ILE A 170 36.49 6.39 26.37
C ILE A 170 36.64 7.05 24.99
N ASN A 171 35.88 6.58 24.01
CA ASN A 171 35.81 7.24 22.70
C ASN A 171 35.31 8.69 22.90
N PRO A 172 36.02 9.73 22.43
CA PRO A 172 35.62 11.13 22.64
C PRO A 172 34.23 11.48 22.09
N THR A 173 33.81 10.84 21.00
CA THR A 173 32.47 10.97 20.42
C THR A 173 31.42 10.43 21.38
N LEU A 174 31.66 9.25 21.97
CA LEU A 174 30.79 8.65 22.97
C LEU A 174 30.71 9.50 24.25
N GLU A 175 31.85 9.97 24.76
CA GLU A 175 31.91 10.83 25.95
C GLU A 175 31.07 12.09 25.75
N LYS A 176 31.23 12.75 24.59
CA LYS A 176 30.45 13.93 24.21
C LYS A 176 28.95 13.64 24.14
N LEU A 177 28.54 12.56 23.47
CA LEU A 177 27.13 12.17 23.35
C LEU A 177 26.52 11.83 24.72
N TYR A 178 27.28 11.18 25.60
CA TYR A 178 26.84 10.83 26.93
C TYR A 178 26.65 12.05 27.84
N GLU A 179 27.55 13.04 27.76
CA GLU A 179 27.45 14.31 28.48
C GLU A 179 26.27 15.17 28.00
N THR A 180 25.92 15.12 26.71
CA THR A 180 24.81 15.91 26.14
C THR A 180 23.45 15.21 26.18
N ALA A 181 23.41 13.91 26.50
CA ALA A 181 22.18 13.14 26.62
C ALA A 181 21.17 13.77 27.60
N GLY A 182 19.90 13.88 27.17
CA GLY A 182 18.87 14.61 27.87
C GLY A 182 18.54 14.01 29.25
N ILE A 183 18.49 14.85 30.29
CA ILE A 183 18.18 14.41 31.67
C ILE A 183 16.67 14.22 31.94
N ASN A 184 15.81 14.75 31.07
CA ASN A 184 14.35 14.78 31.27
C ASN A 184 13.62 13.58 30.64
N LYS A 185 14.36 12.66 30.02
CA LYS A 185 13.83 11.47 29.34
C LYS A 185 14.09 10.24 30.20
N SER A 186 13.30 9.18 30.06
CA SER A 186 13.41 7.99 30.91
C SER A 186 14.77 7.29 30.73
N ALA A 187 15.22 7.18 29.49
CA ALA A 187 16.52 6.65 29.11
C ALA A 187 17.04 7.25 27.80
N THR A 188 18.36 7.19 27.61
CA THR A 188 19.04 7.50 26.35
C THR A 188 19.86 6.29 25.91
N LEU A 189 19.65 5.85 24.67
CA LEU A 189 20.37 4.74 24.04
C LEU A 189 21.56 5.31 23.27
N LEU A 190 22.76 4.81 23.56
CA LEU A 190 23.98 5.10 22.83
C LEU A 190 24.43 3.81 22.13
N MET A 191 24.47 3.84 20.79
CA MET A 191 24.80 2.68 19.98
C MET A 191 26.03 2.97 19.11
N ASN A 192 26.97 2.02 19.13
CA ASN A 192 28.07 2.00 18.19
C ASN A 192 27.58 1.32 16.90
N LEU A 193 27.61 2.05 15.80
CA LEU A 193 27.22 1.52 14.49
C LEU A 193 28.42 1.10 13.65
N ASP A 194 29.64 1.30 14.16
CA ASP A 194 30.87 0.79 13.55
C ASP A 194 30.95 -0.73 13.75
N GLY A 195 31.07 -1.49 12.66
CA GLY A 195 31.20 -2.96 12.69
C GLY A 195 29.92 -3.79 12.49
N ASN A 196 28.79 -3.19 12.14
CA ASN A 196 27.51 -3.88 11.84
C ASN A 196 27.08 -4.84 12.97
N PRO A 197 26.72 -4.30 14.16
CA PRO A 197 26.41 -5.12 15.32
C PRO A 197 25.29 -6.11 15.00
N SER A 198 25.31 -7.28 15.64
CA SER A 198 24.31 -8.34 15.43
C SER A 198 22.86 -7.86 15.69
N LEU A 199 22.68 -6.82 16.51
CA LEU A 199 21.42 -6.12 16.76
C LEU A 199 20.83 -5.40 15.53
N LEU A 200 21.65 -5.08 14.52
CA LEU A 200 21.29 -4.32 13.33
C LEU A 200 21.76 -5.01 12.03
N SER A 201 21.89 -6.35 12.06
CA SER A 201 22.43 -7.13 10.94
C SER A 201 21.66 -6.92 9.63
N LEU A 202 22.36 -6.35 8.65
CA LEU A 202 21.89 -6.23 7.27
C LEU A 202 21.94 -7.55 6.49
N ASN A 203 21.17 -7.62 5.41
CA ASN A 203 21.19 -8.72 4.46
C ASN A 203 22.58 -8.92 3.83
N ASP A 204 22.91 -10.15 3.42
CA ASP A 204 24.21 -10.53 2.84
C ASP A 204 24.57 -9.71 1.59
N LYS A 205 23.56 -9.29 0.81
CA LYS A 205 23.74 -8.40 -0.36
C LYS A 205 24.18 -6.99 0.01
N ASN A 206 23.87 -6.53 1.23
CA ASN A 206 24.12 -5.18 1.71
C ASN A 206 25.30 -5.10 2.69
N LYS A 207 26.02 -6.22 2.93
CA LYS A 207 27.20 -6.28 3.82
C LYS A 207 28.38 -5.37 3.45
N SER A 208 28.43 -4.87 2.22
CA SER A 208 29.48 -3.98 1.73
C SER A 208 29.16 -2.49 1.91
N SER A 209 28.02 -2.12 2.49
CA SER A 209 27.66 -0.72 2.73
C SER A 209 28.48 -0.14 3.88
N LYS A 210 28.88 1.13 3.73
CA LYS A 210 29.58 1.86 4.80
C LYS A 210 28.59 2.18 5.93
N PRO A 211 29.02 2.26 7.20
CA PRO A 211 28.11 2.44 8.31
C PRO A 211 27.30 3.74 8.20
N PHE A 212 26.13 3.74 8.83
CA PHE A 212 25.21 4.88 8.81
C PHE A 212 25.84 6.12 9.46
N SER A 213 26.41 5.94 10.66
CA SER A 213 27.22 6.90 11.44
C SER A 213 28.20 6.11 12.31
N GLU A 214 29.07 6.77 13.10
CA GLU A 214 29.94 6.05 14.06
C GLU A 214 29.17 5.73 15.35
N TRP A 215 28.64 6.77 15.99
CA TRP A 215 27.78 6.65 17.17
C TRP A 215 26.46 7.37 16.96
N VAL A 216 25.42 6.84 17.58
CA VAL A 216 24.12 7.53 17.72
C VAL A 216 23.74 7.60 19.19
N SER A 217 23.16 8.73 19.60
CA SER A 217 22.50 8.91 20.88
C SER A 217 21.02 9.16 20.63
N LEU A 218 20.16 8.37 21.24
CA LEU A 218 18.72 8.38 21.02
C LEU A 218 17.97 8.39 22.35
N ASP A 219 17.32 9.50 22.66
CA ASP A 219 16.43 9.60 23.80
C ASP A 219 15.17 8.78 23.56
N PHE A 220 14.86 7.87 24.47
CA PHE A 220 13.70 7.01 24.42
C PHE A 220 12.50 7.64 25.13
N THR A 221 11.35 7.55 24.47
CA THR A 221 10.04 7.84 25.04
C THR A 221 9.02 6.87 24.48
N ALA A 222 8.13 6.38 25.33
CA ALA A 222 6.98 5.62 24.88
C ALA A 222 5.73 5.95 25.71
N ASN A 223 4.57 5.91 25.05
CA ASN A 223 3.26 5.91 25.70
C ASN A 223 2.50 4.64 25.30
N SER A 224 1.18 4.56 25.49
CA SER A 224 0.39 3.36 25.13
C SER A 224 0.45 3.03 23.64
N ASP A 225 0.54 4.04 22.78
CA ASP A 225 0.29 3.95 21.34
C ASP A 225 1.49 4.36 20.49
N GLU A 226 2.52 4.95 21.09
CA GLU A 226 3.67 5.51 20.39
C GLU A 226 4.99 5.15 21.08
N VAL A 227 5.98 4.82 20.27
CA VAL A 227 7.41 4.74 20.64
C VAL A 227 8.16 5.75 19.78
N SER A 228 8.96 6.59 20.43
CA SER A 228 9.80 7.57 19.74
C SER A 228 11.22 7.56 20.29
N LEU A 229 12.18 7.57 19.36
CA LEU A 229 13.61 7.69 19.61
C LEU A 229 14.10 8.97 18.92
N ASN A 230 14.52 9.98 19.69
CA ASN A 230 14.99 11.25 19.12
C ASN A 230 16.40 11.53 19.60
N GLY A 231 17.30 11.95 18.71
CA GLY A 231 18.61 12.39 19.14
C GLY A 231 19.56 12.73 18.02
N ILE A 232 20.83 12.34 18.17
CA ILE A 232 21.95 12.85 17.38
C ILE A 232 22.80 11.69 16.86
N ALA A 233 23.07 11.70 15.56
CA ALA A 233 24.06 10.87 14.91
C ALA A 233 25.33 11.70 14.64
N MET A 234 26.49 11.20 15.07
CA MET A 234 27.77 11.85 14.80
C MET A 234 28.55 11.11 13.71
N ALA A 235 29.06 11.86 12.74
CA ALA A 235 29.92 11.34 11.69
C ALA A 235 31.19 12.21 11.56
N PRO A 236 32.26 11.89 12.31
CA PRO A 236 33.51 12.60 12.20
C PRO A 236 34.09 12.54 10.79
N ASP A 237 34.77 13.60 10.35
CA ASP A 237 35.34 13.74 8.99
C ASP A 237 36.35 12.65 8.60
N SER A 238 36.92 11.97 9.59
CA SER A 238 37.81 10.83 9.39
C SER A 238 37.09 9.57 8.89
N THR A 239 35.74 9.54 8.92
CA THR A 239 34.93 8.34 8.63
C THR A 239 34.03 8.56 7.41
N LYS A 240 33.81 7.50 6.62
CA LYS A 240 33.03 7.56 5.37
C LYS A 240 31.60 7.07 5.60
N ASN A 241 30.82 7.82 6.38
CA ASN A 241 29.49 7.41 6.84
C ASN A 241 28.39 7.84 5.86
N PHE A 242 27.24 7.15 5.89
CA PHE A 242 26.11 7.45 4.99
C PHE A 242 25.60 8.89 5.16
N ILE A 243 25.48 9.37 6.40
CA ILE A 243 24.99 10.74 6.66
C ILE A 243 25.89 11.83 6.09
N ASN A 244 27.17 11.53 5.78
CA ASN A 244 28.09 12.48 5.17
C ASN A 244 27.74 12.81 3.71
N LEU A 245 26.84 12.06 3.07
CA LEU A 245 26.31 12.42 1.75
C LEU A 245 25.65 13.81 1.75
N PHE A 246 25.02 14.18 2.86
CA PHE A 246 24.28 15.44 3.02
C PHE A 246 25.12 16.55 3.70
N LYS A 247 26.39 16.30 4.00
CA LYS A 247 27.25 17.27 4.70
C LYS A 247 27.37 18.56 3.88
N GLY A 248 27.08 19.69 4.50
CA GLY A 248 27.16 21.01 3.84
C GLY A 248 26.02 21.30 2.86
N THR A 249 24.95 20.49 2.87
CA THR A 249 23.68 20.79 2.19
C THR A 249 22.61 21.14 3.22
N ALA A 250 21.66 21.99 2.86
CA ALA A 250 20.50 22.31 3.68
C ALA A 250 19.38 21.26 3.50
N PRO A 251 18.75 20.80 4.60
CA PRO A 251 17.49 20.06 4.55
C PRO A 251 16.38 20.87 3.85
N LEU A 252 15.52 20.22 3.07
CA LEU A 252 14.39 20.87 2.39
C LEU A 252 13.05 20.19 2.74
N ALA A 253 11.95 20.82 2.36
CA ALA A 253 10.62 20.22 2.48
C ALA A 253 10.46 19.08 1.46
N ASN A 254 10.14 17.88 1.94
CA ASN A 254 9.99 16.68 1.09
C ASN A 254 8.67 16.75 0.29
N LYS A 255 8.75 16.76 -1.05
CA LYS A 255 7.58 16.76 -1.94
C LYS A 255 7.17 15.37 -2.40
N THR A 256 8.04 14.36 -2.29
CA THR A 256 7.73 12.96 -2.66
C THR A 256 6.36 12.48 -2.15
N PRO A 257 5.92 12.77 -0.91
CA PRO A 257 4.59 12.35 -0.43
C PRO A 257 3.40 12.92 -1.20
N GLN A 258 3.57 14.04 -1.91
CA GLN A 258 2.51 14.69 -2.70
C GLN A 258 2.27 13.98 -4.04
N TYR A 259 3.28 13.28 -4.56
CA TYR A 259 3.21 12.54 -5.83
C TYR A 259 2.98 11.04 -5.62
N ALA A 260 3.29 10.51 -4.44
CA ALA A 260 3.01 9.13 -4.08
C ALA A 260 1.50 8.87 -4.05
N PRO A 261 0.99 7.77 -4.64
CA PRO A 261 -0.41 7.36 -4.54
C PRO A 261 -0.86 7.15 -3.09
N LEU A 262 -2.15 7.31 -2.80
CA LEU A 262 -2.70 7.09 -1.45
C LEU A 262 -2.44 5.66 -0.93
N ASN A 263 -2.36 4.67 -1.84
CA ASN A 263 -2.09 3.27 -1.55
C ASN A 263 -0.59 2.89 -1.64
N ALA A 264 0.33 3.86 -1.68
CA ALA A 264 1.76 3.56 -1.58
C ALA A 264 2.08 2.84 -0.26
N GLN A 265 2.97 1.85 -0.32
CA GLN A 265 3.38 1.04 0.83
C GLN A 265 4.37 1.80 1.71
N ALA A 266 5.28 2.55 1.08
CA ALA A 266 6.24 3.41 1.74
C ALA A 266 6.72 4.52 0.81
N ILE A 267 7.25 5.58 1.42
CA ILE A 267 8.00 6.63 0.74
C ILE A 267 9.37 6.80 1.41
N LEU A 268 10.36 7.14 0.61
CA LEU A 268 11.68 7.54 1.04
C LEU A 268 12.08 8.79 0.25
N SER A 269 12.45 9.86 0.91
CA SER A 269 12.83 11.12 0.29
C SER A 269 14.19 11.55 0.80
N TYR A 270 15.07 11.95 -0.11
CA TYR A 270 16.37 12.53 0.17
C TYR A 270 16.42 13.94 -0.39
N THR A 271 16.78 14.94 0.42
CA THR A 271 16.86 16.34 -0.05
C THR A 271 18.23 16.93 0.14
N PHE A 272 18.58 17.85 -0.75
CA PHE A 272 19.80 18.66 -0.71
C PHE A 272 19.54 19.93 -1.53
N ASP A 273 19.99 21.08 -1.06
CA ASP A 273 19.87 22.36 -1.77
C ASP A 273 20.95 22.57 -2.85
N ASP A 274 22.05 21.83 -2.78
CA ASP A 274 23.16 21.90 -3.74
C ASP A 274 23.60 20.50 -4.19
N TYR A 275 23.22 20.15 -5.42
CA TYR A 275 23.62 18.89 -6.05
C TYR A 275 25.15 18.76 -6.22
N GLN A 276 25.88 19.85 -6.46
CA GLN A 276 27.34 19.77 -6.64
C GLN A 276 28.05 19.42 -5.33
N VAL A 277 27.55 19.93 -4.21
CA VAL A 277 28.03 19.54 -2.88
C VAL A 277 27.71 18.07 -2.63
N PHE A 278 26.47 17.65 -2.85
CA PHE A 278 26.07 16.24 -2.74
C PHE A 278 26.95 15.32 -3.61
N ALA A 279 27.18 15.66 -4.88
CA ALA A 279 27.98 14.85 -5.81
C ALA A 279 29.47 14.75 -5.39
N LYS A 280 30.03 15.80 -4.78
CA LYS A 280 31.37 15.74 -4.18
C LYS A 280 31.40 14.80 -2.98
N ASN A 281 30.42 14.90 -2.09
CA ASN A 281 30.28 14.01 -0.94
C ASN A 281 30.11 12.56 -1.38
N GLN A 282 29.32 12.33 -2.44
CA GLN A 282 29.11 11.03 -3.06
C GLN A 282 30.43 10.43 -3.57
N ASN A 283 31.31 11.23 -4.17
CA ASN A 283 32.63 10.76 -4.61
C ASN A 283 33.53 10.33 -3.44
N ILE A 284 33.52 11.10 -2.35
CA ILE A 284 34.25 10.76 -1.12
C ILE A 284 33.66 9.48 -0.50
N TYR A 285 32.33 9.39 -0.42
CA TYR A 285 31.61 8.24 0.11
C TYR A 285 31.84 6.97 -0.72
N LEU A 286 31.98 7.06 -2.05
CA LEU A 286 32.18 5.89 -2.91
C LEU A 286 33.65 5.60 -3.24
N ASP A 287 34.60 6.38 -2.71
CA ASP A 287 36.02 6.25 -3.03
C ASP A 287 36.33 6.32 -4.53
N ARG A 288 35.66 7.24 -5.22
CA ARG A 288 35.78 7.41 -6.67
C ARG A 288 36.15 8.84 -7.06
N VAL A 289 36.78 8.97 -8.23
CA VAL A 289 37.09 10.27 -8.85
C VAL A 289 36.27 10.39 -10.13
N LYS A 290 35.02 10.85 -10.01
CA LYS A 290 34.10 11.10 -11.13
C LYS A 290 33.89 12.62 -11.27
N PRO A 291 34.03 13.23 -12.47
CA PRO A 291 33.66 14.62 -12.69
C PRO A 291 32.19 14.86 -12.30
N VAL A 292 31.91 15.95 -11.61
CA VAL A 292 30.53 16.35 -11.28
C VAL A 292 29.88 16.88 -12.56
N ASP A 293 28.87 16.16 -13.05
CA ASP A 293 28.06 16.54 -14.21
C ASP A 293 27.09 17.68 -13.83
N SER A 294 26.79 18.57 -14.76
CA SER A 294 25.79 19.63 -14.59
C SER A 294 24.35 19.16 -14.78
N LEU A 295 24.12 17.96 -15.32
CA LEU A 295 22.78 17.46 -15.68
C LEU A 295 21.75 17.55 -14.54
N PHE A 296 22.17 17.29 -13.30
CA PHE A 296 21.29 17.26 -12.13
C PHE A 296 21.44 18.48 -11.22
N ASN A 297 22.08 19.56 -11.67
CA ASN A 297 22.33 20.76 -10.86
C ASN A 297 21.05 21.38 -10.27
N THR A 298 19.90 21.18 -10.92
CA THR A 298 18.62 21.73 -10.48
C THR A 298 17.79 20.77 -9.63
N ILE A 299 18.30 19.57 -9.34
CA ILE A 299 17.60 18.58 -8.51
C ILE A 299 17.83 18.91 -7.05
N GLU A 300 16.72 18.95 -6.30
CA GLU A 300 16.72 19.25 -4.86
C GLU A 300 16.21 18.08 -4.01
N GLU A 301 15.56 17.12 -4.65
CA GLU A 301 15.01 15.94 -3.96
C GLU A 301 15.06 14.70 -4.86
N VAL A 302 15.50 13.59 -4.27
CA VAL A 302 15.43 12.24 -4.84
C VAL A 302 14.47 11.43 -3.97
N GLY A 303 13.29 11.17 -4.49
CA GLY A 303 12.24 10.36 -3.89
C GLY A 303 12.22 8.93 -4.42
N ILE A 304 11.84 7.99 -3.56
CA ILE A 304 11.52 6.61 -3.90
C ILE A 304 10.15 6.30 -3.31
N ILE A 305 9.24 5.88 -4.18
CA ILE A 305 7.89 5.48 -3.82
C ILE A 305 7.82 3.96 -4.02
N TYR A 306 7.41 3.25 -2.98
CA TYR A 306 7.16 1.81 -3.03
C TYR A 306 5.66 1.61 -3.30
N LEU A 307 5.34 1.14 -4.51
CA LEU A 307 3.98 0.95 -4.99
C LEU A 307 3.84 -0.46 -5.56
N ASN A 308 2.91 -1.26 -5.04
CA ASN A 308 2.68 -2.65 -5.49
C ASN A 308 3.97 -3.50 -5.55
N ASN A 309 4.84 -3.39 -4.53
CA ASN A 309 6.16 -4.03 -4.46
C ASN A 309 7.15 -3.61 -5.57
N GLN A 310 6.89 -2.51 -6.28
CA GLN A 310 7.78 -1.90 -7.27
C GLN A 310 8.29 -0.54 -6.79
N LYS A 311 9.45 -0.13 -7.30
CA LYS A 311 10.01 1.21 -7.06
C LYS A 311 9.58 2.17 -8.15
N VAL A 312 9.23 3.39 -7.75
CA VAL A 312 9.16 4.55 -8.63
C VAL A 312 10.10 5.60 -8.06
N VAL A 313 10.97 6.16 -8.89
CA VAL A 313 11.92 7.20 -8.48
C VAL A 313 11.42 8.56 -8.94
N LEU A 314 11.41 9.53 -8.03
CA LEU A 314 11.02 10.91 -8.29
C LEU A 314 12.24 11.81 -8.17
N LEU A 315 12.48 12.68 -9.14
CA LEU A 315 13.42 13.79 -9.01
C LEU A 315 12.63 15.09 -9.00
N ASN A 316 12.56 15.77 -7.87
CA ASN A 316 11.95 17.11 -7.82
C ASN A 316 13.03 18.17 -8.04
N SER A 317 12.66 19.19 -8.82
CA SER A 317 13.57 20.22 -9.31
C SER A 317 13.00 21.62 -9.13
N TYR A 318 13.89 22.61 -9.01
CA TYR A 318 13.50 24.03 -9.15
C TYR A 318 13.62 24.55 -10.60
N GLY A 319 14.15 23.74 -11.53
CA GLY A 319 14.32 24.12 -12.93
C GLY A 319 14.46 22.91 -13.85
N THR A 320 13.52 22.74 -14.79
CA THR A 320 13.38 21.49 -15.56
C THR A 320 14.16 21.46 -16.88
N GLU A 321 14.57 22.60 -17.43
CA GLU A 321 15.09 22.76 -18.80
C GLU A 321 16.19 21.76 -19.16
N SER A 322 17.30 21.71 -18.39
CA SER A 322 18.46 20.86 -18.72
C SER A 322 18.13 19.36 -18.72
N LEU A 323 17.32 18.89 -17.77
CA LEU A 323 16.98 17.47 -17.66
C LEU A 323 15.91 17.10 -18.69
N SER A 324 14.93 17.97 -18.94
CA SER A 324 13.96 17.79 -20.03
C SER A 324 14.65 17.67 -21.38
N ASP A 325 15.60 18.57 -21.70
CA ASP A 325 16.38 18.53 -22.94
C ASP A 325 17.20 17.24 -23.08
N PHE A 326 17.69 16.68 -21.96
CA PHE A 326 18.37 15.39 -21.96
C PHE A 326 17.39 14.25 -22.25
N LEU A 327 16.25 14.20 -21.55
CA LEU A 327 15.23 13.16 -21.70
C LEU A 327 14.63 13.17 -23.11
N ASP A 328 14.44 14.33 -23.71
CA ASP A 328 13.96 14.45 -25.09
C ASP A 328 14.95 13.92 -26.12
N ARG A 329 16.27 14.03 -25.86
CA ARG A 329 17.32 13.46 -26.70
C ARG A 329 17.50 11.95 -26.48
N ASP A 330 17.25 11.47 -25.27
CA ASP A 330 17.34 10.05 -24.89
C ASP A 330 16.05 9.26 -25.18
N LYS A 331 14.98 9.96 -25.59
CA LYS A 331 13.66 9.40 -25.92
C LYS A 331 13.74 8.36 -27.04
N ALA A 332 13.39 7.11 -26.70
CA ALA A 332 13.18 6.02 -27.67
C ALA A 332 11.80 6.12 -28.32
N SER A 333 10.77 6.30 -27.50
CA SER A 333 9.38 6.44 -27.90
C SER A 333 8.63 7.30 -26.87
N SER A 334 7.44 7.79 -27.20
CA SER A 334 6.56 8.40 -26.21
C SER A 334 5.09 8.20 -26.55
N GLN A 335 4.25 8.37 -25.54
CA GLN A 335 2.80 8.31 -25.66
C GLN A 335 2.14 9.32 -24.71
N SER A 336 0.94 9.77 -25.06
CA SER A 336 0.14 10.61 -24.19
C SER A 336 -0.79 9.75 -23.32
N TYR A 337 -0.87 10.08 -22.04
CA TYR A 337 -1.77 9.47 -21.07
C TYR A 337 -2.36 10.56 -20.16
N GLN A 338 -3.68 10.74 -20.22
CA GLN A 338 -4.43 11.75 -19.45
C GLN A 338 -3.84 13.17 -19.49
N GLY A 339 -3.30 13.59 -20.64
CA GLY A 339 -2.70 14.92 -20.82
C GLY A 339 -1.22 15.02 -20.42
N SER A 340 -0.64 13.98 -19.83
CA SER A 340 0.81 13.86 -19.57
C SER A 340 1.51 13.03 -20.65
N GLU A 341 2.77 13.33 -20.95
CA GLU A 341 3.61 12.48 -21.80
C GLU A 341 4.33 11.43 -20.95
N ILE A 342 4.28 10.16 -21.36
CA ILE A 342 5.12 9.08 -20.84
C ILE A 342 6.16 8.76 -21.90
N ILE A 343 7.42 8.97 -21.56
CA ILE A 343 8.60 8.81 -22.41
C ILE A 343 9.26 7.47 -22.08
N GLU A 344 9.57 6.66 -23.10
CA GLU A 344 10.45 5.50 -22.98
C GLU A 344 11.90 5.93 -23.21
N LEU A 345 12.80 5.55 -22.29
CA LEU A 345 14.19 6.00 -22.26
C LEU A 345 15.14 4.95 -22.84
N GLN A 346 16.18 5.41 -23.55
CA GLN A 346 17.26 4.54 -24.01
C GLN A 346 18.26 4.25 -22.88
N LYS A 347 18.59 5.25 -22.07
CA LYS A 347 19.57 5.13 -20.98
C LYS A 347 18.90 4.71 -19.67
N LYS A 348 18.72 3.40 -19.52
CA LYS A 348 18.08 2.77 -18.35
C LYS A 348 18.80 2.99 -17.01
N ASN A 349 20.12 3.17 -17.02
CA ASN A 349 20.92 3.25 -15.79
C ASN A 349 21.15 4.69 -15.29
N LEU A 350 20.51 5.70 -15.91
CA LEU A 350 20.68 7.13 -15.63
C LEU A 350 20.66 7.44 -14.12
N LEU A 351 19.64 6.95 -13.41
CA LEU A 351 19.45 7.27 -11.99
C LEU A 351 20.44 6.53 -11.09
N THR A 352 20.75 5.28 -11.39
CA THR A 352 21.76 4.51 -10.63
C THR A 352 23.16 5.10 -10.79
N GLU A 353 23.51 5.63 -11.96
CA GLU A 353 24.80 6.30 -12.18
C GLU A 353 24.88 7.69 -11.52
N GLY A 354 23.75 8.40 -11.48
CA GLY A 354 23.64 9.76 -10.92
C GLY A 354 23.56 9.78 -9.39
N PHE A 355 22.77 8.88 -8.81
CA PHE A 355 22.33 8.98 -7.41
C PHE A 355 22.74 7.79 -6.52
N ALA A 356 23.63 6.88 -6.95
CA ALA A 356 24.18 5.87 -6.04
C ALA A 356 24.83 6.50 -4.79
N PRO A 357 24.67 5.95 -3.57
CA PRO A 357 23.93 4.73 -3.24
C PRO A 357 22.42 4.94 -3.01
N LEU A 358 21.90 6.18 -3.08
CA LEU A 358 20.49 6.49 -2.80
C LEU A 358 19.54 5.70 -3.71
N VAL A 359 19.87 5.59 -5.00
CA VAL A 359 19.11 4.78 -5.97
C VAL A 359 19.97 3.59 -6.40
N SER A 360 19.51 2.39 -6.08
CA SER A 360 20.17 1.11 -6.42
C SER A 360 19.17 0.07 -6.89
N GLY A 361 19.61 -0.81 -7.80
CA GLY A 361 18.78 -1.89 -8.36
C GLY A 361 17.49 -1.36 -9.01
N PHE A 362 17.62 -0.39 -9.91
CA PHE A 362 16.50 0.26 -10.59
C PHE A 362 16.84 0.56 -12.06
N GLU A 363 15.95 0.21 -12.98
CA GLU A 363 16.03 0.60 -14.39
C GLU A 363 15.01 1.70 -14.73
N ALA A 364 15.50 2.88 -15.12
CA ALA A 364 14.68 3.99 -15.59
C ALA A 364 14.19 3.71 -17.03
N ASN A 365 13.22 2.80 -17.19
CA ASN A 365 12.65 2.45 -18.49
C ASN A 365 11.71 3.55 -19.01
N TYR A 366 10.91 4.12 -18.12
CA TYR A 366 9.92 5.13 -18.45
C TYR A 366 10.07 6.37 -17.57
N CYS A 367 9.70 7.53 -18.11
CA CYS A 367 9.65 8.80 -17.39
C CYS A 367 8.39 9.59 -17.76
N THR A 368 7.83 10.32 -16.80
CA THR A 368 6.84 11.37 -17.05
C THR A 368 7.21 12.63 -16.27
N ILE A 369 6.79 13.80 -16.76
CA ILE A 369 7.05 15.09 -16.13
C ILE A 369 5.73 15.62 -15.59
N LEU A 370 5.66 15.82 -14.27
CA LEU A 370 4.51 16.37 -13.57
C LEU A 370 4.95 17.66 -12.88
N GLU A 371 4.54 18.80 -13.44
CA GLU A 371 4.97 20.13 -13.01
C GLU A 371 6.51 20.26 -13.03
N ASN A 372 7.15 20.35 -11.86
CA ASN A 372 8.61 20.43 -11.73
C ASN A 372 9.25 19.12 -11.25
N SER A 373 8.53 18.00 -11.35
CA SER A 373 8.99 16.68 -10.91
C SER A 373 9.08 15.71 -12.08
N PHE A 374 10.21 14.98 -12.13
CA PHE A 374 10.46 13.91 -13.08
C PHE A 374 10.21 12.57 -12.38
N VAL A 375 9.26 11.80 -12.87
CA VAL A 375 8.84 10.53 -12.25
C VAL A 375 9.23 9.39 -13.16
N PHE A 376 10.08 8.48 -12.65
CA PHE A 376 10.65 7.36 -13.38
C PHE A 376 10.14 6.02 -12.85
N SER A 377 9.93 5.05 -13.74
CA SER A 377 9.57 3.69 -13.37
C SER A 377 10.15 2.65 -14.32
N GLU A 378 10.27 1.42 -13.83
CA GLU A 378 10.55 0.22 -14.64
C GLU A 378 9.35 -0.19 -15.51
N SER A 379 8.13 0.20 -15.10
CA SER A 379 6.87 -0.17 -15.77
C SER A 379 6.02 1.07 -16.09
N LYS A 380 5.29 1.00 -17.20
CA LYS A 380 4.41 2.08 -17.65
C LYS A 380 3.20 2.23 -16.71
N GLU A 381 2.69 1.12 -16.20
CA GLU A 381 1.50 1.01 -15.36
C GLU A 381 1.67 1.76 -14.03
N ALA A 382 2.87 1.72 -13.45
CA ALA A 382 3.19 2.47 -12.25
C ALA A 382 3.13 3.99 -12.48
N LEU A 383 3.62 4.49 -13.63
CA LEU A 383 3.51 5.90 -13.98
C LEU A 383 2.06 6.32 -14.26
N GLN A 384 1.28 5.49 -14.95
CA GLN A 384 -0.15 5.72 -15.16
C GLN A 384 -0.89 5.84 -13.83
N THR A 385 -0.57 4.98 -12.87
CA THR A 385 -1.15 5.03 -11.52
C THR A 385 -0.80 6.34 -10.80
N ILE A 386 0.44 6.82 -10.92
CA ILE A 386 0.85 8.12 -10.35
C ILE A 386 0.14 9.29 -11.04
N ILE A 387 0.06 9.30 -12.37
CA ILE A 387 -0.64 10.34 -13.13
C ILE A 387 -2.12 10.40 -12.70
N ASN A 388 -2.79 9.25 -12.57
CA ASN A 388 -4.18 9.17 -12.12
C ASN A 388 -4.40 9.72 -10.70
N ASN A 389 -3.49 9.40 -9.77
CA ASN A 389 -3.59 9.88 -8.39
C ASN A 389 -3.30 11.38 -8.30
N HIS A 390 -2.34 11.87 -9.08
CA HIS A 390 -2.02 13.29 -9.16
C HIS A 390 -3.20 14.10 -9.75
N SER A 391 -3.83 13.62 -10.83
CA SER A 391 -4.97 14.31 -11.47
C SER A 391 -6.24 14.32 -10.61
N SER A 392 -6.43 13.33 -9.74
CA SER A 392 -7.57 13.24 -8.81
C SER A 392 -7.32 13.88 -7.44
N GLY A 393 -6.11 14.35 -7.15
CA GLY A 393 -5.75 14.97 -5.86
C GLY A 393 -5.61 13.98 -4.70
N THR A 394 -5.45 12.68 -4.99
CA THR A 394 -5.31 11.62 -3.98
C THR A 394 -3.85 11.23 -3.77
N SER A 395 -3.17 11.86 -2.81
CA SER A 395 -1.75 11.61 -2.51
C SER A 395 -1.52 10.92 -1.16
N PHE A 396 -0.36 10.28 -0.99
CA PHE A 396 0.10 9.67 0.25
C PHE A 396 0.20 10.69 1.39
N SER A 397 0.49 11.96 1.07
CA SER A 397 0.47 13.06 2.04
C SER A 397 -0.88 13.22 2.73
N ASN A 398 -1.99 12.80 2.10
CA ASN A 398 -3.33 12.87 2.66
C ASN A 398 -3.71 11.61 3.45
N SER A 399 -2.83 10.60 3.51
CA SER A 399 -3.09 9.36 4.24
C SER A 399 -3.05 9.57 5.77
N PRO A 400 -3.89 8.85 6.54
CA PRO A 400 -3.81 8.86 8.00
C PRO A 400 -2.43 8.45 8.52
N ILE A 401 -1.79 7.48 7.85
CA ILE A 401 -0.45 7.00 8.17
C ILE A 401 0.57 8.14 8.08
N PHE A 402 0.60 8.86 6.97
CA PHE A 402 1.53 9.97 6.79
C PHE A 402 1.25 11.12 7.77
N GLN A 403 -0.02 11.46 8.01
CA GLN A 403 -0.38 12.54 8.93
C GLN A 403 -0.01 12.19 10.39
N THR A 404 -0.23 10.95 10.82
CA THR A 404 0.23 10.46 12.14
C THR A 404 1.75 10.50 12.22
N ALA A 405 2.45 10.00 11.20
CA ALA A 405 3.90 9.96 11.17
C ALA A 405 4.55 11.35 11.14
N LYS A 406 3.99 12.30 10.38
CA LYS A 406 4.57 13.63 10.16
C LYS A 406 4.34 14.57 11.33
N ALA A 407 3.27 14.39 12.12
CA ALA A 407 2.91 15.29 13.21
C ALA A 407 4.04 15.59 14.24
N PRO A 408 4.83 14.60 14.70
CA PRO A 408 5.94 14.86 15.62
C PRO A 408 7.29 15.17 14.92
N LEU A 409 7.35 15.15 13.58
CA LEU A 409 8.59 15.31 12.81
C LEU A 409 8.80 16.75 12.33
N ALA A 410 10.06 17.12 12.05
CA ALA A 410 10.39 18.42 11.49
C ALA A 410 9.80 18.59 10.07
N ASN A 411 9.50 19.83 9.66
CA ASN A 411 8.93 20.09 8.33
C ASN A 411 9.92 19.82 7.20
N GLU A 412 11.20 20.14 7.42
CA GLU A 412 12.30 19.97 6.47
C GLU A 412 13.25 18.87 6.95
N SER A 413 13.75 18.05 6.02
CA SER A 413 14.67 16.94 6.35
C SER A 413 15.48 16.46 5.17
N SER A 414 16.77 16.23 5.40
CA SER A 414 17.72 15.61 4.46
C SER A 414 17.31 14.19 4.07
N MET A 415 16.67 13.46 4.99
CA MET A 415 16.07 12.16 4.70
C MET A 415 14.74 12.01 5.45
N LEU A 416 13.71 11.53 4.77
CA LEU A 416 12.42 11.16 5.35
C LEU A 416 11.99 9.80 4.82
N PHE A 417 11.74 8.87 5.73
CA PHE A 417 11.11 7.58 5.45
C PHE A 417 9.79 7.50 6.20
N VAL A 418 8.72 7.11 5.52
CA VAL A 418 7.41 6.84 6.13
C VAL A 418 6.81 5.60 5.47
N SER A 419 6.27 4.68 6.27
CA SER A 419 5.80 3.37 5.80
C SER A 419 4.55 2.90 6.52
N THR A 420 3.72 2.13 5.79
CA THR A 420 2.70 1.25 6.38
C THR A 420 3.35 -0.06 6.87
N ASP A 421 2.55 -0.94 7.47
CA ASP A 421 2.85 -2.36 7.73
C ASP A 421 3.44 -3.09 6.52
N SER A 422 2.74 -3.09 5.38
CA SER A 422 3.19 -3.77 4.16
C SER A 422 4.50 -3.19 3.61
N GLY A 423 4.71 -1.88 3.80
CA GLY A 423 5.95 -1.23 3.42
C GLY A 423 7.12 -1.60 4.33
N ILE A 424 6.89 -1.77 5.63
CA ILE A 424 7.96 -2.17 6.55
C ILE A 424 8.31 -3.64 6.34
N ASP A 425 7.33 -4.48 6.03
CA ASP A 425 7.56 -5.88 5.62
C ASP A 425 8.44 -5.96 4.37
N PHE A 426 8.08 -5.19 3.33
CA PHE A 426 8.83 -5.14 2.09
C PHE A 426 10.26 -4.62 2.31
N PHE A 427 10.41 -3.51 3.05
CA PHE A 427 11.71 -2.93 3.35
C PHE A 427 12.58 -3.88 4.18
N ALA A 428 12.00 -4.50 5.21
CA ALA A 428 12.71 -5.42 6.09
C ALA A 428 13.22 -6.66 5.33
N GLU A 429 12.43 -7.21 4.40
CA GLU A 429 12.85 -8.33 3.55
C GLU A 429 14.04 -7.99 2.65
N GLN A 430 14.07 -6.76 2.12
CA GLN A 430 15.16 -6.31 1.24
C GLN A 430 16.45 -6.00 2.03
N GLU A 431 16.31 -5.33 3.18
CA GLU A 431 17.45 -4.69 3.86
C GLU A 431 17.99 -5.47 5.06
N LEU A 432 17.15 -6.20 5.79
CA LEU A 432 17.52 -6.88 7.04
C LEU A 432 17.85 -8.36 6.85
N ALA A 433 18.61 -8.93 7.77
CA ALA A 433 18.85 -10.38 7.80
C ALA A 433 17.56 -11.18 8.15
N PRO A 434 17.40 -12.44 7.67
CA PRO A 434 16.21 -13.26 7.93
C PRO A 434 15.75 -13.33 9.39
N LYS A 435 16.70 -13.43 10.33
CA LYS A 435 16.43 -13.45 11.77
C LYS A 435 15.68 -12.20 12.28
N LEU A 436 15.83 -11.05 11.60
CA LEU A 436 15.21 -9.78 11.96
C LEU A 436 13.86 -9.58 11.27
N PHE A 437 13.77 -9.90 9.97
CA PHE A 437 12.55 -9.60 9.22
C PHE A 437 11.46 -10.68 9.35
N GLU A 438 11.80 -11.96 9.54
CA GLU A 438 10.79 -13.02 9.66
C GLU A 438 9.81 -12.81 10.84
N PRO A 439 10.25 -12.35 12.03
CA PRO A 439 9.33 -12.01 13.11
C PRO A 439 8.42 -10.82 12.78
N ILE A 440 8.92 -9.82 12.04
CA ILE A 440 8.15 -8.65 11.61
C ILE A 440 6.99 -9.11 10.72
N GLN A 441 7.26 -9.92 9.69
CA GLN A 441 6.23 -10.44 8.77
C GLN A 441 5.16 -11.32 9.45
N LYS A 442 5.50 -11.96 10.58
CA LYS A 442 4.56 -12.81 11.34
C LYS A 442 3.70 -12.01 12.32
N THR A 443 4.02 -10.73 12.51
CA THR A 443 3.39 -9.87 13.51
C THR A 443 2.38 -8.95 12.85
N ASP A 444 1.19 -8.88 13.43
CA ASP A 444 0.14 -8.00 12.95
C ASP A 444 0.46 -6.54 13.31
N LEU A 445 0.80 -5.72 12.30
CA LEU A 445 1.24 -4.33 12.44
C LEU A 445 0.38 -3.33 11.66
N ASP A 446 -0.78 -3.77 11.16
CA ASP A 446 -1.68 -3.01 10.27
C ASP A 446 -2.16 -1.65 10.83
N GLU A 447 -2.19 -1.51 12.16
CA GLU A 447 -2.58 -0.29 12.86
C GLU A 447 -1.43 0.71 13.09
N TYR A 448 -0.20 0.42 12.67
CA TYR A 448 0.98 1.23 12.97
C TYR A 448 1.55 1.97 11.75
N ALA A 449 1.98 3.20 11.98
CA ALA A 449 2.81 3.98 11.09
C ALA A 449 4.27 3.93 11.56
N PHE A 450 5.19 3.72 10.61
CA PHE A 450 6.62 3.71 10.84
C PHE A 450 7.24 4.93 10.18
N ALA A 451 8.10 5.66 10.87
CA ALA A 451 8.83 6.78 10.29
C ALA A 451 10.25 6.93 10.81
N SER A 452 11.13 7.41 9.94
CA SER A 452 12.49 7.79 10.26
C SER A 452 12.81 9.11 9.57
N GLN A 453 13.42 10.06 10.28
CA GLN A 453 13.81 11.35 9.76
C GLN A 453 15.25 11.69 10.13
N ILE A 454 15.98 12.24 9.18
CA ILE A 454 17.31 12.82 9.37
C ILE A 454 17.27 14.28 8.97
N VAL A 455 17.75 15.14 9.87
CA VAL A 455 18.00 16.56 9.59
C VAL A 455 19.50 16.77 9.72
N GLY A 456 20.19 16.84 8.58
CA GLY A 456 21.63 17.03 8.53
C GLY A 456 22.03 18.45 8.94
N ASP A 457 23.10 18.53 9.73
CA ASP A 457 23.86 19.76 10.00
C ASP A 457 25.32 19.51 9.55
N SER A 458 26.19 20.49 9.80
CA SER A 458 27.62 20.48 9.52
C SER A 458 28.35 19.21 10.02
N ASP A 459 28.38 18.97 11.33
CA ASP A 459 29.20 17.90 11.93
C ASP A 459 28.38 16.80 12.64
N PHE A 460 27.05 16.92 12.62
CA PHE A 460 26.13 15.94 13.21
C PHE A 460 24.79 16.00 12.46
N ALA A 461 23.94 15.00 12.69
CA ALA A 461 22.58 15.01 12.19
C ALA A 461 21.60 14.71 13.32
N HIS A 462 20.45 15.40 13.32
CA HIS A 462 19.34 15.00 14.16
C HIS A 462 18.66 13.77 13.56
N LEU A 463 18.41 12.75 14.39
CA LEU A 463 17.77 11.50 14.02
C LEU A 463 16.49 11.33 14.83
N ASN A 464 15.36 11.14 14.16
CA ASN A 464 14.08 10.83 14.78
C ASN A 464 13.58 9.50 14.23
N LEU A 465 13.25 8.54 15.09
CA LEU A 465 12.57 7.29 14.75
C LEU A 465 11.24 7.25 15.49
N LEU A 466 10.21 6.79 14.80
CA LEU A 466 8.84 6.77 15.30
C LEU A 466 8.13 5.49 14.89
N VAL A 467 7.46 4.88 15.86
CA VAL A 467 6.40 3.90 15.62
C VAL A 467 5.17 4.38 16.37
N SER A 468 4.08 4.67 15.65
CA SER A 468 2.89 5.25 16.26
C SER A 468 1.64 4.59 15.72
N LYS A 469 0.71 4.27 16.61
CA LYS A 469 -0.60 3.74 16.23
C LYS A 469 -1.39 4.83 15.51
N VAL A 470 -1.91 4.49 14.34
CA VAL A 470 -2.70 5.43 13.53
C VAL A 470 -3.98 5.76 14.28
N GLY A 471 -4.15 7.02 14.67
CA GLY A 471 -5.36 7.51 15.33
C GLY A 471 -6.61 7.18 14.50
N LYS A 472 -7.74 6.88 15.16
CA LYS A 472 -9.01 6.39 14.57
C LYS A 472 -9.12 6.73 13.08
N LYS A 473 -9.04 5.70 12.22
CA LYS A 473 -9.29 5.74 10.77
C LYS A 473 -10.31 6.82 10.48
N VAL A 474 -9.85 8.02 10.11
CA VAL A 474 -10.70 8.96 9.41
C VAL A 474 -10.89 8.26 8.08
N THR A 475 -12.03 7.59 7.93
CA THR A 475 -12.50 7.12 6.63
C THR A 475 -12.59 8.35 5.76
N SER A 476 -11.51 8.69 5.08
CA SER A 476 -11.61 9.52 3.90
C SER A 476 -12.39 8.65 2.93
N ASN A 477 -13.62 9.06 2.62
CA ASN A 477 -14.49 8.34 1.69
C ASN A 477 -13.96 8.55 0.25
N THR A 478 -12.68 8.29 -0.01
CA THR A 478 -12.00 8.57 -1.28
C THR A 478 -12.20 7.42 -2.25
N VAL A 479 -12.25 7.76 -3.55
CA VAL A 479 -12.22 6.78 -4.61
C VAL A 479 -10.81 6.82 -5.20
N THR A 480 -10.06 5.72 -5.08
CA THR A 480 -8.64 5.66 -5.45
C THR A 480 -8.39 4.58 -6.49
N PRO A 481 -7.62 4.86 -7.56
CA PRO A 481 -7.24 3.83 -8.52
C PRO A 481 -6.28 2.83 -7.84
N LEU A 482 -6.61 1.54 -7.93
CA LEU A 482 -5.77 0.45 -7.42
C LEU A 482 -4.65 0.12 -8.40
N PHE A 483 -5.02 -0.07 -9.68
CA PHE A 483 -4.10 -0.33 -10.78
C PHE A 483 -4.76 -0.04 -12.13
N THR A 484 -3.92 0.17 -13.14
CA THR A 484 -4.25 0.12 -14.56
C THR A 484 -3.54 -1.09 -15.17
N LEU A 485 -4.17 -1.74 -16.15
CA LEU A 485 -3.56 -2.84 -16.91
C LEU A 485 -3.78 -2.59 -18.41
N GLU A 486 -2.69 -2.56 -19.16
CA GLU A 486 -2.70 -2.49 -20.63
C GLU A 486 -2.67 -3.89 -21.24
N LEU A 487 -3.42 -4.07 -22.33
CA LEU A 487 -3.48 -5.29 -23.13
C LEU A 487 -2.76 -5.09 -24.47
N ASP A 488 -2.45 -6.20 -25.14
CA ASP A 488 -1.75 -6.21 -26.42
C ASP A 488 -2.52 -5.46 -27.53
N THR A 489 -3.86 -5.48 -27.46
CA THR A 489 -4.74 -4.74 -28.38
C THR A 489 -5.96 -4.16 -27.65
N ASP A 490 -6.71 -3.30 -28.34
CA ASP A 490 -7.92 -2.67 -27.81
C ASP A 490 -8.90 -3.70 -27.20
N LEU A 491 -9.60 -3.28 -26.15
CA LEU A 491 -10.66 -4.08 -25.53
C LEU A 491 -11.82 -4.29 -26.52
N ALA A 492 -12.22 -5.54 -26.70
CA ALA A 492 -13.40 -5.94 -27.48
C ALA A 492 -14.66 -6.08 -26.62
N ILE A 493 -14.55 -6.28 -25.32
CA ILE A 493 -15.68 -6.25 -24.39
C ILE A 493 -15.33 -5.39 -23.18
N ASP A 494 -16.33 -4.85 -22.51
CA ASP A 494 -16.13 -4.15 -21.24
C ASP A 494 -15.60 -5.15 -20.19
N PRO A 495 -14.65 -4.75 -19.33
CA PRO A 495 -14.15 -5.62 -18.28
C PRO A 495 -15.26 -5.91 -17.26
N GLN A 496 -15.27 -7.14 -16.74
CA GLN A 496 -16.33 -7.64 -15.87
C GLN A 496 -15.73 -8.37 -14.67
N PHE A 497 -16.34 -8.24 -13.49
CA PHE A 497 -15.98 -9.07 -12.34
C PHE A 497 -16.60 -10.47 -12.43
N VAL A 498 -15.83 -11.47 -12.04
CA VAL A 498 -16.24 -12.87 -11.93
C VAL A 498 -15.74 -13.47 -10.61
N LYS A 499 -16.60 -14.18 -9.90
CA LYS A 499 -16.28 -14.73 -8.58
C LYS A 499 -15.33 -15.92 -8.68
N ASN A 500 -14.23 -15.86 -7.94
CA ASN A 500 -13.39 -17.02 -7.66
C ASN A 500 -14.02 -17.86 -6.53
N HIS A 501 -14.57 -19.01 -6.89
CA HIS A 501 -15.23 -19.91 -5.94
C HIS A 501 -14.28 -20.55 -4.90
N ARG A 502 -12.95 -20.47 -5.08
CA ARG A 502 -11.97 -21.02 -4.13
C ARG A 502 -11.67 -20.05 -3.00
N THR A 503 -11.55 -18.76 -3.33
CA THR A 503 -11.15 -17.70 -2.39
C THR A 503 -12.32 -16.82 -1.95
N ASN A 504 -13.47 -16.92 -2.63
CA ASN A 504 -14.59 -15.98 -2.57
C ASN A 504 -14.28 -14.54 -3.00
N LYS A 505 -13.04 -14.22 -3.40
CA LYS A 505 -12.69 -12.95 -4.04
C LYS A 505 -13.19 -12.90 -5.48
N GLN A 506 -13.16 -11.72 -6.09
CA GLN A 506 -13.47 -11.52 -7.49
C GLN A 506 -12.18 -11.55 -8.33
N GLU A 507 -12.33 -11.82 -9.61
CA GLU A 507 -11.31 -11.74 -10.66
C GLU A 507 -11.91 -10.90 -11.80
N ILE A 508 -11.09 -10.38 -12.68
CA ILE A 508 -11.54 -9.55 -13.81
C ILE A 508 -11.40 -10.36 -15.09
N VAL A 509 -12.45 -10.40 -15.90
CA VAL A 509 -12.43 -11.03 -17.22
C VAL A 509 -12.65 -9.98 -18.31
N VAL A 510 -11.86 -10.06 -19.38
CA VAL A 510 -11.92 -9.14 -20.52
C VAL A 510 -11.41 -9.82 -21.77
N GLN A 511 -11.89 -9.42 -22.96
CA GLN A 511 -11.40 -9.91 -24.25
C GLN A 511 -10.89 -8.73 -25.08
N ASP A 512 -9.79 -8.93 -25.81
CA ASP A 512 -9.25 -7.94 -26.74
C ASP A 512 -9.80 -8.10 -28.19
N ARG A 513 -9.43 -7.19 -29.09
CA ARG A 513 -9.85 -7.20 -30.52
C ARG A 513 -9.27 -8.36 -31.32
N ASN A 514 -8.18 -8.97 -30.87
CA ASN A 514 -7.64 -10.20 -31.44
C ASN A 514 -8.36 -11.47 -30.93
N ASN A 515 -9.42 -11.30 -30.14
CA ASN A 515 -10.23 -12.35 -29.53
C ASN A 515 -9.49 -13.17 -28.47
N VAL A 516 -8.42 -12.64 -27.88
CA VAL A 516 -7.75 -13.21 -26.70
C VAL A 516 -8.57 -12.85 -25.46
N LEU A 517 -9.00 -13.88 -24.73
CA LEU A 517 -9.69 -13.75 -23.43
C LEU A 517 -8.65 -13.76 -22.31
N TYR A 518 -8.72 -12.79 -21.41
CA TYR A 518 -7.84 -12.62 -20.26
C TYR A 518 -8.62 -12.85 -18.96
N LEU A 519 -8.00 -13.52 -17.98
CA LEU A 519 -8.44 -13.52 -16.59
C LEU A 519 -7.36 -12.87 -15.72
N ILE A 520 -7.75 -11.88 -14.91
CA ILE A 520 -6.86 -11.00 -14.16
C ILE A 520 -7.22 -11.07 -12.66
N SER A 521 -6.19 -11.08 -11.81
CA SER A 521 -6.31 -11.11 -10.35
C SER A 521 -6.73 -9.77 -9.74
N THR A 522 -6.97 -9.76 -8.43
CA THR A 522 -7.26 -8.57 -7.63
C THR A 522 -6.09 -7.59 -7.54
N GLU A 523 -4.86 -8.05 -7.83
CA GLU A 523 -3.64 -7.24 -7.82
C GLU A 523 -3.19 -6.81 -9.22
N GLY A 524 -4.02 -7.01 -10.25
CA GLY A 524 -3.70 -6.62 -11.63
C GLY A 524 -2.80 -7.59 -12.40
N LYS A 525 -2.45 -8.74 -11.82
CA LYS A 525 -1.70 -9.79 -12.51
C LYS A 525 -2.60 -10.61 -13.44
N VAL A 526 -2.19 -10.80 -14.70
CA VAL A 526 -2.81 -11.75 -15.64
C VAL A 526 -2.58 -13.19 -15.15
N LEU A 527 -3.67 -13.91 -14.90
CA LEU A 527 -3.66 -15.29 -14.41
C LEU A 527 -3.50 -16.30 -15.55
N TRP A 528 -4.22 -16.07 -16.66
CA TRP A 528 -4.09 -16.84 -17.90
C TRP A 528 -4.73 -16.08 -19.07
N THR A 529 -4.38 -16.49 -20.29
CA THR A 529 -5.01 -16.03 -21.54
C THR A 529 -5.53 -17.22 -22.35
N LYS A 530 -6.55 -17.00 -23.18
CA LYS A 530 -7.12 -18.01 -24.09
C LYS A 530 -7.52 -17.38 -25.41
N GLN A 531 -6.92 -17.85 -26.51
CA GLN A 531 -7.37 -17.48 -27.85
C GLN A 531 -8.75 -18.05 -28.14
N LEU A 532 -9.69 -17.20 -28.54
CA LEU A 532 -11.01 -17.59 -29.03
C LEU A 532 -11.11 -17.37 -30.55
N ASP A 533 -11.99 -18.13 -31.21
CA ASP A 533 -12.19 -18.04 -32.65
C ASP A 533 -12.89 -16.74 -33.07
N SER A 534 -13.65 -16.12 -32.16
CA SER A 534 -14.35 -14.86 -32.43
C SER A 534 -14.77 -14.10 -31.16
N ARG A 535 -15.23 -12.87 -31.35
CA ARG A 535 -15.63 -11.94 -30.28
C ARG A 535 -16.80 -12.49 -29.45
N ILE A 536 -16.68 -12.39 -28.13
CA ILE A 536 -17.75 -12.69 -27.16
C ILE A 536 -18.92 -11.73 -27.37
N ARG A 537 -20.14 -12.27 -27.28
CA ARG A 537 -21.40 -11.53 -27.43
C ARG A 537 -22.05 -11.35 -26.06
N GLY A 538 -22.05 -10.11 -25.57
CA GLY A 538 -22.65 -9.70 -24.30
C GLY A 538 -21.88 -10.19 -23.05
N PRO A 539 -22.49 -10.11 -21.87
CA PRO A 539 -21.81 -10.39 -20.60
C PRO A 539 -21.53 -11.87 -20.39
N ILE A 540 -20.40 -12.18 -19.77
CA ILE A 540 -20.02 -13.55 -19.39
C ILE A 540 -20.82 -13.96 -18.16
N GLN A 541 -21.51 -15.10 -18.23
CA GLN A 541 -22.34 -15.62 -17.15
C GLN A 541 -21.55 -16.61 -16.29
N GLN A 542 -21.75 -16.62 -14.97
CA GLN A 542 -21.19 -17.66 -14.11
C GLN A 542 -22.24 -18.72 -13.78
N VAL A 543 -21.88 -20.00 -13.98
CA VAL A 543 -22.73 -21.15 -13.69
C VAL A 543 -22.00 -22.18 -12.84
N ASP A 544 -22.72 -22.92 -12.00
CA ASP A 544 -22.19 -24.10 -11.29
C ASP A 544 -22.84 -25.35 -11.86
N ILE A 545 -22.33 -25.76 -13.03
CA ILE A 545 -22.95 -26.80 -13.85
C ILE A 545 -22.95 -28.17 -13.18
N TYR A 546 -22.00 -28.39 -12.28
CA TYR A 546 -21.79 -29.62 -11.52
C TYR A 546 -22.48 -29.61 -10.15
N LYS A 547 -23.11 -28.49 -9.77
CA LYS A 547 -23.79 -28.30 -8.47
C LYS A 547 -22.88 -28.56 -7.26
N ASN A 548 -21.60 -28.22 -7.37
CA ASN A 548 -20.59 -28.49 -6.34
C ASN A 548 -19.93 -27.20 -5.78
N GLY A 549 -20.49 -26.04 -6.10
CA GLY A 549 -19.98 -24.73 -5.72
C GLY A 549 -18.86 -24.21 -6.63
N ARG A 550 -18.34 -25.03 -7.56
CA ARG A 550 -17.33 -24.58 -8.52
C ARG A 550 -18.02 -23.81 -9.64
N LEU A 551 -17.57 -22.59 -9.87
CA LEU A 551 -18.11 -21.71 -10.92
C LEU A 551 -17.35 -21.89 -12.24
N GLN A 552 -18.08 -21.82 -13.34
CA GLN A 552 -17.62 -21.85 -14.73
C GLN A 552 -18.10 -20.58 -15.45
N LEU A 553 -17.35 -20.14 -16.46
CA LEU A 553 -17.67 -19.02 -17.34
C LEU A 553 -18.45 -19.52 -18.55
N ALA A 554 -19.67 -19.05 -18.76
CA ALA A 554 -20.54 -19.44 -19.88
C ALA A 554 -20.86 -18.22 -20.75
N PHE A 555 -20.65 -18.34 -22.06
CA PHE A 555 -20.88 -17.24 -23.00
C PHE A 555 -21.08 -17.75 -24.44
N CYS A 556 -21.59 -16.87 -25.30
CA CYS A 556 -21.57 -17.07 -26.75
C CYS A 556 -20.47 -16.20 -27.37
N THR A 557 -19.74 -16.75 -28.33
CA THR A 557 -18.98 -15.95 -29.31
C THR A 557 -19.86 -15.67 -30.53
N SER A 558 -19.32 -15.12 -31.62
CA SER A 558 -20.11 -14.88 -32.83
C SER A 558 -20.62 -16.18 -33.48
N ASN A 559 -20.00 -17.33 -33.20
CA ASN A 559 -20.33 -18.62 -33.82
C ASN A 559 -20.27 -19.84 -32.87
N GLN A 560 -19.95 -19.66 -31.59
CA GLN A 560 -19.85 -20.76 -30.62
C GLN A 560 -20.63 -20.47 -29.34
N PHE A 561 -21.17 -21.50 -28.73
CA PHE A 561 -21.51 -21.50 -27.31
C PHE A 561 -20.40 -22.23 -26.56
N MET A 562 -19.84 -21.59 -25.54
CA MET A 562 -18.70 -22.08 -24.77
C MET A 562 -18.99 -22.04 -23.26
N ILE A 563 -18.50 -23.06 -22.54
CA ILE A 563 -18.31 -23.01 -21.08
C ILE A 563 -16.85 -23.33 -20.77
N LEU A 564 -16.20 -22.45 -20.03
CA LEU A 564 -14.83 -22.59 -19.55
C LEU A 564 -14.83 -22.77 -18.03
N ASP A 565 -13.91 -23.59 -17.52
CA ASP A 565 -13.65 -23.61 -16.09
C ASP A 565 -12.83 -22.37 -15.66
N ARG A 566 -12.57 -22.23 -14.36
CA ARG A 566 -11.80 -21.09 -13.81
C ARG A 566 -10.35 -21.04 -14.33
N ASN A 567 -9.79 -22.15 -14.81
CA ASN A 567 -8.44 -22.20 -15.33
C ASN A 567 -8.39 -21.92 -16.85
N GLY A 568 -9.53 -21.62 -17.47
CA GLY A 568 -9.61 -21.36 -18.91
C GLY A 568 -9.77 -22.62 -19.76
N GLU A 569 -9.95 -23.79 -19.14
CA GLU A 569 -10.12 -25.05 -19.87
C GLU A 569 -11.55 -25.24 -20.36
N ASP A 570 -11.69 -25.80 -21.56
CA ASP A 570 -13.00 -26.09 -22.16
C ASP A 570 -13.72 -27.13 -21.31
N VAL A 571 -14.98 -26.88 -20.92
CA VAL A 571 -15.80 -27.83 -20.16
C VAL A 571 -16.61 -28.69 -21.13
N PRO A 572 -16.28 -29.98 -21.33
CA PRO A 572 -17.05 -30.81 -22.26
C PRO A 572 -18.46 -31.07 -21.72
N PRO A 573 -19.48 -31.18 -22.59
CA PRO A 573 -19.46 -31.04 -24.05
C PRO A 573 -19.82 -29.62 -24.55
N PHE A 574 -19.55 -28.57 -23.78
CA PHE A 574 -20.09 -27.21 -24.00
C PHE A 574 -19.29 -26.34 -24.96
N LYS A 575 -18.60 -26.92 -25.93
CA LYS A 575 -18.00 -26.19 -27.05
C LYS A 575 -18.79 -26.53 -28.32
N ILE A 576 -19.87 -25.80 -28.54
CA ILE A 576 -20.85 -26.08 -29.58
C ILE A 576 -20.72 -25.03 -30.68
N ASN A 577 -20.41 -25.48 -31.90
CA ASN A 577 -20.32 -24.62 -33.08
C ASN A 577 -21.69 -24.43 -33.73
N PHE A 578 -21.95 -23.22 -34.24
CA PHE A 578 -23.15 -22.87 -34.99
C PHE A 578 -22.76 -22.36 -36.38
N GLU A 579 -23.15 -23.11 -37.42
CA GLU A 579 -22.91 -22.73 -38.82
C GLU A 579 -23.61 -21.41 -39.17
N GLY A 580 -22.92 -20.54 -39.91
CA GLY A 580 -23.43 -19.22 -40.30
C GLY A 580 -23.24 -18.09 -39.28
N GLY A 581 -22.84 -18.41 -38.04
CA GLY A 581 -22.51 -17.41 -37.01
C GLY A 581 -23.66 -16.45 -36.65
N ASN A 582 -23.31 -15.22 -36.25
CA ASN A 582 -24.23 -14.18 -35.79
C ASN A 582 -25.12 -14.60 -34.61
N LEU A 583 -24.52 -15.25 -33.60
CA LEU A 583 -25.21 -15.56 -32.35
C LEU A 583 -25.50 -14.30 -31.54
N ASN A 584 -26.69 -14.24 -30.95
CA ASN A 584 -26.99 -13.26 -29.90
C ASN A 584 -26.28 -13.64 -28.58
N PRO A 585 -26.18 -12.71 -27.62
CA PRO A 585 -25.65 -13.03 -26.31
C PRO A 585 -26.38 -14.19 -25.62
N LEU A 586 -25.63 -14.94 -24.81
CA LEU A 586 -26.14 -16.10 -24.09
C LEU A 586 -27.22 -15.69 -23.08
N ALA A 587 -28.34 -16.40 -23.08
CA ALA A 587 -29.32 -16.36 -22.00
C ALA A 587 -29.23 -17.62 -21.13
N VAL A 588 -29.15 -17.45 -19.81
CA VAL A 588 -29.08 -18.55 -18.84
C VAL A 588 -30.27 -18.46 -17.90
N PHE A 589 -31.11 -19.49 -17.86
CA PHE A 589 -32.26 -19.54 -16.96
C PHE A 589 -32.08 -20.62 -15.90
N ASP A 590 -32.33 -20.28 -14.63
CA ASP A 590 -32.45 -21.22 -13.52
C ASP A 590 -33.81 -21.02 -12.84
N TYR A 591 -34.82 -21.78 -13.29
CA TYR A 591 -36.22 -21.55 -12.89
C TYR A 591 -36.46 -21.69 -11.39
N ASP A 592 -35.80 -22.67 -10.76
CA ASP A 592 -36.05 -23.07 -9.38
C ASP A 592 -34.88 -22.74 -8.44
N GLY A 593 -33.82 -22.09 -8.94
CA GLY A 593 -32.60 -21.84 -8.16
C GLY A 593 -31.82 -23.12 -7.83
N ARG A 594 -32.10 -24.22 -8.53
CA ARG A 594 -31.51 -25.56 -8.29
C ARG A 594 -30.32 -25.83 -9.20
N LYS A 595 -29.83 -24.81 -9.91
CA LYS A 595 -28.73 -24.89 -10.88
C LYS A 595 -29.04 -25.89 -12.00
N ASP A 596 -30.32 -26.06 -12.32
CA ASP A 596 -30.78 -26.83 -13.48
C ASP A 596 -30.94 -25.88 -14.66
N TYR A 597 -29.80 -25.38 -15.13
CA TYR A 597 -29.71 -24.34 -16.14
C TYR A 597 -30.39 -24.73 -17.46
N ARG A 598 -30.97 -23.71 -18.10
CA ARG A 598 -31.39 -23.72 -19.49
C ARG A 598 -30.57 -22.66 -20.22
N PHE A 599 -29.67 -23.12 -21.06
CA PHE A 599 -28.87 -22.27 -21.93
C PHE A 599 -29.66 -22.01 -23.20
N VAL A 600 -30.06 -20.77 -23.43
CA VAL A 600 -30.83 -20.38 -24.61
C VAL A 600 -29.94 -19.56 -25.54
N ILE A 601 -29.73 -20.11 -26.73
CA ILE A 601 -28.92 -19.54 -27.80
C ILE A 601 -29.86 -19.23 -28.96
N THR A 602 -29.79 -18.03 -29.51
CA THR A 602 -30.62 -17.62 -30.63
C THR A 602 -29.77 -17.17 -31.80
N GLN A 603 -30.15 -17.61 -33.01
CA GLN A 603 -29.44 -17.33 -34.26
C GLN A 603 -30.45 -17.00 -35.34
N GLY A 604 -30.58 -15.71 -35.69
CA GLY A 604 -31.66 -15.25 -36.55
C GLY A 604 -33.02 -15.67 -35.98
N ARG A 605 -33.78 -16.49 -36.71
CA ARG A 605 -35.07 -17.02 -36.27
C ARG A 605 -34.98 -18.27 -35.38
N LYS A 606 -33.84 -18.95 -35.34
CA LYS A 606 -33.69 -20.23 -34.64
C LYS A 606 -33.46 -20.01 -33.14
N VAL A 607 -34.02 -20.89 -32.32
CA VAL A 607 -33.87 -20.91 -30.86
C VAL A 607 -33.44 -22.29 -30.42
N HIS A 608 -32.30 -22.37 -29.74
CA HIS A 608 -31.75 -23.59 -29.19
C HIS A 608 -31.75 -23.51 -27.67
N MET A 609 -32.35 -24.50 -27.00
CA MET A 609 -32.33 -24.60 -25.54
C MET A 609 -31.63 -25.88 -25.11
N TYR A 610 -30.52 -25.74 -24.38
CA TYR A 610 -29.74 -26.85 -23.84
C TYR A 610 -29.84 -26.94 -22.32
N ASN A 611 -29.72 -28.14 -21.76
CA ASN A 611 -29.59 -28.38 -20.32
C ASN A 611 -28.11 -28.48 -19.87
N ASN A 612 -27.88 -28.74 -18.57
CA ASN A 612 -26.56 -28.98 -17.96
C ASN A 612 -25.76 -30.17 -18.54
N LYS A 613 -26.28 -30.89 -19.54
CA LYS A 613 -25.57 -31.96 -20.25
C LYS A 613 -25.39 -31.65 -21.74
N ALA A 614 -25.58 -30.39 -22.13
CA ALA A 614 -25.66 -29.91 -23.52
C ALA A 614 -26.67 -30.67 -24.38
N LYS A 615 -27.70 -31.26 -23.78
CA LYS A 615 -28.78 -31.92 -24.52
C LYS A 615 -29.91 -30.93 -24.78
N VAL A 616 -30.46 -30.97 -25.99
CA VAL A 616 -31.65 -30.19 -26.36
C VAL A 616 -32.80 -30.53 -25.42
N VAL A 617 -33.49 -29.51 -24.93
CA VAL A 617 -34.59 -29.66 -23.99
C VAL A 617 -35.88 -29.94 -24.76
N GLY A 618 -36.23 -31.23 -24.92
CA GLY A 618 -37.39 -31.64 -25.74
C GLY A 618 -38.75 -31.10 -25.28
N GLY A 619 -38.89 -30.66 -24.02
CA GLY A 619 -40.11 -30.03 -23.51
C GLY A 619 -40.29 -28.56 -23.92
N PHE A 620 -39.30 -27.96 -24.57
CA PHE A 620 -39.34 -26.58 -25.06
C PHE A 620 -39.67 -26.56 -26.55
N THR A 621 -40.84 -26.02 -26.90
CA THR A 621 -41.39 -26.13 -28.26
C THR A 621 -41.16 -24.90 -29.14
N PHE A 622 -40.64 -23.80 -28.60
CA PHE A 622 -40.39 -22.56 -29.36
C PHE A 622 -38.99 -22.60 -29.97
N THR A 623 -38.79 -23.43 -30.98
CA THR A 623 -37.49 -23.63 -31.64
C THR A 623 -37.26 -22.69 -32.81
N GLU A 624 -38.30 -22.00 -33.27
CA GLU A 624 -38.24 -21.08 -34.41
C GLU A 624 -39.22 -19.91 -34.21
N ALA A 625 -38.73 -18.69 -34.39
CA ALA A 625 -39.46 -17.44 -34.30
C ALA A 625 -40.03 -17.00 -35.66
N SER A 626 -41.07 -16.17 -35.64
CA SER A 626 -41.68 -15.61 -36.85
C SER A 626 -40.78 -14.62 -37.59
N SER A 627 -39.80 -14.05 -36.90
CA SER A 627 -38.85 -13.04 -37.39
C SER A 627 -37.55 -13.15 -36.57
N PRO A 628 -36.38 -12.68 -37.06
CA PRO A 628 -35.14 -12.78 -36.32
C PRO A 628 -35.23 -12.20 -34.91
N ILE A 629 -34.58 -12.86 -33.95
CA ILE A 629 -34.49 -12.40 -32.57
C ILE A 629 -33.32 -11.41 -32.48
N ILE A 630 -33.54 -10.25 -31.89
CA ILE A 630 -32.59 -9.12 -31.92
C ILE A 630 -31.85 -8.88 -30.60
N ALA A 631 -32.22 -9.60 -29.54
CA ALA A 631 -31.63 -9.46 -28.21
C ALA A 631 -31.60 -10.80 -27.46
N ALA A 632 -30.77 -10.88 -26.42
CA ALA A 632 -30.74 -12.05 -25.55
C ALA A 632 -32.12 -12.25 -24.89
N PRO A 633 -32.71 -13.46 -24.99
CA PRO A 633 -33.99 -13.74 -24.34
C PRO A 633 -33.91 -13.54 -22.82
N LYS A 634 -34.98 -13.02 -22.22
CA LYS A 634 -35.05 -12.80 -20.77
C LYS A 634 -35.99 -13.80 -20.11
N HIS A 635 -35.64 -14.25 -18.90
CA HIS A 635 -36.53 -14.99 -18.02
C HIS A 635 -36.94 -14.08 -16.86
N PHE A 636 -38.25 -13.97 -16.65
CA PHE A 636 -38.82 -13.30 -15.49
C PHE A 636 -39.72 -14.25 -14.72
N ARG A 637 -39.69 -14.13 -13.39
CA ARG A 637 -40.60 -14.84 -12.49
C ARG A 637 -41.49 -13.82 -11.78
N MET A 638 -42.80 -13.92 -11.98
CA MET A 638 -43.80 -13.12 -11.26
C MET A 638 -44.72 -14.06 -10.49
N GLY A 639 -44.61 -14.04 -9.17
CA GLY A 639 -45.20 -15.04 -8.29
C GLY A 639 -44.70 -16.44 -8.63
N ASN A 640 -45.64 -17.36 -8.91
CA ASN A 640 -45.34 -18.77 -9.23
C ASN A 640 -45.29 -19.05 -10.74
N ARG A 641 -45.16 -18.02 -11.58
CA ARG A 641 -45.19 -18.16 -13.05
C ARG A 641 -43.89 -17.69 -13.68
N ASP A 642 -43.37 -18.53 -14.58
CA ASP A 642 -42.24 -18.24 -15.44
C ASP A 642 -42.69 -17.64 -16.77
N TYR A 643 -41.96 -16.61 -17.20
CA TYR A 643 -42.17 -15.89 -18.45
C TYR A 643 -40.85 -15.80 -19.20
N LEU A 644 -40.83 -16.26 -20.44
CA LEU A 644 -39.69 -16.10 -21.35
C LEU A 644 -40.04 -15.01 -22.37
N VAL A 645 -39.19 -13.99 -22.48
CA VAL A 645 -39.46 -12.81 -23.31
C VAL A 645 -38.45 -12.72 -24.45
N PHE A 646 -38.96 -12.57 -25.67
CA PHE A 646 -38.17 -12.45 -26.89
C PHE A 646 -38.60 -11.20 -27.67
N GLN A 647 -37.63 -10.38 -28.05
CA GLN A 647 -37.82 -9.26 -28.97
C GLN A 647 -37.48 -9.70 -30.39
N LEU A 648 -38.39 -9.48 -31.32
CA LEU A 648 -38.22 -9.84 -32.73
C LEU A 648 -38.01 -8.59 -33.58
N GLU A 649 -37.27 -8.74 -34.67
CA GLU A 649 -36.94 -7.68 -35.62
C GLU A 649 -38.18 -7.06 -36.28
N ASP A 650 -39.25 -7.83 -36.43
CA ASP A 650 -40.54 -7.36 -36.98
C ASP A 650 -41.41 -6.59 -35.97
N GLN A 651 -40.80 -6.13 -34.87
CA GLN A 651 -41.40 -5.36 -33.78
C GLN A 651 -42.37 -6.17 -32.89
N THR A 652 -42.38 -7.49 -33.03
CA THR A 652 -43.19 -8.36 -32.17
C THR A 652 -42.50 -8.64 -30.85
N LEU A 653 -43.24 -8.59 -29.75
CA LEU A 653 -42.80 -9.09 -28.45
C LEU A 653 -43.46 -10.43 -28.14
N LYS A 654 -42.67 -11.48 -27.98
CA LYS A 654 -43.17 -12.80 -27.55
C LYS A 654 -42.98 -12.98 -26.06
N ILE A 655 -44.07 -13.30 -25.35
CA ILE A 655 -44.07 -13.62 -23.93
C ILE A 655 -44.60 -15.05 -23.75
N LEU A 656 -43.67 -15.97 -23.51
CA LEU A 656 -43.90 -17.40 -23.56
C LEU A 656 -43.87 -18.05 -22.18
N HIS A 657 -44.49 -19.22 -22.10
CA HIS A 657 -44.32 -20.18 -21.02
C HIS A 657 -42.92 -20.79 -21.07
N ARG A 658 -42.41 -21.33 -19.95
CA ARG A 658 -41.14 -22.09 -19.91
C ARG A 658 -41.08 -23.31 -20.86
N THR A 659 -42.22 -23.74 -21.40
CA THR A 659 -42.31 -24.82 -22.41
C THR A 659 -42.33 -24.29 -23.85
N GLY A 660 -42.24 -22.97 -24.05
CA GLY A 660 -42.26 -22.34 -25.38
C GLY A 660 -43.65 -22.05 -25.96
N LYS A 661 -44.74 -22.34 -25.24
CA LYS A 661 -46.10 -21.95 -25.68
C LYS A 661 -46.35 -20.48 -25.37
N ASP A 662 -47.14 -19.77 -26.19
CA ASP A 662 -47.58 -18.41 -25.89
C ASP A 662 -48.25 -18.38 -24.50
N ARG A 663 -47.78 -17.49 -23.63
CA ARG A 663 -48.36 -17.28 -22.30
C ARG A 663 -49.17 -15.99 -22.25
N ILE A 664 -48.70 -14.93 -22.90
CA ILE A 664 -49.41 -13.66 -23.09
C ILE A 664 -49.37 -13.31 -24.57
N LYS A 665 -50.54 -13.00 -25.13
CA LYS A 665 -50.64 -12.50 -26.51
C LYS A 665 -50.51 -10.98 -26.49
N VAL A 666 -49.42 -10.47 -27.06
CA VAL A 666 -49.21 -9.04 -27.26
C VAL A 666 -49.73 -8.69 -28.65
N ALA A 667 -50.82 -7.93 -28.73
CA ALA A 667 -51.48 -7.61 -30.00
C ALA A 667 -50.76 -6.50 -30.78
N GLU A 668 -50.12 -5.57 -30.07
CA GLU A 668 -49.46 -4.41 -30.66
C GLU A 668 -47.99 -4.70 -30.98
N LYS A 669 -47.52 -4.13 -32.10
CA LYS A 669 -46.10 -4.09 -32.47
C LYS A 669 -45.42 -2.90 -31.80
N ILE A 670 -44.21 -3.10 -31.30
CA ILE A 670 -43.42 -2.10 -30.59
C ILE A 670 -42.10 -1.90 -31.33
N ASP A 671 -41.86 -0.70 -31.86
CA ASP A 671 -40.59 -0.34 -32.51
C ASP A 671 -39.49 -0.13 -31.45
N PHE A 672 -38.95 -1.24 -30.95
CA PHE A 672 -38.01 -1.28 -29.82
C PHE A 672 -36.83 -0.30 -29.99
N SER A 673 -36.47 0.40 -28.92
CA SER A 673 -35.17 1.05 -28.83
C SER A 673 -34.08 0.00 -28.57
N ASN A 674 -32.82 0.44 -28.45
CA ASN A 674 -31.69 -0.43 -28.14
C ASN A 674 -31.67 -0.91 -26.66
N ASN A 675 -32.72 -0.60 -25.89
CA ASN A 675 -32.84 -0.98 -24.49
C ASN A 675 -33.36 -2.42 -24.34
N GLU A 676 -32.89 -3.08 -23.28
CA GLU A 676 -33.36 -4.42 -22.93
C GLU A 676 -34.78 -4.38 -22.36
N VAL A 677 -35.41 -5.55 -22.27
CA VAL A 677 -36.65 -5.71 -21.50
C VAL A 677 -36.31 -5.86 -20.03
N PHE A 678 -37.02 -5.13 -19.18
CA PHE A 678 -36.90 -5.20 -17.72
C PHE A 678 -38.24 -5.52 -17.05
N LEU A 679 -38.20 -5.88 -15.77
CA LEU A 679 -39.38 -5.94 -14.93
C LEU A 679 -39.43 -4.67 -14.08
N TYR A 680 -40.51 -3.88 -14.21
CA TYR A 680 -40.74 -2.70 -13.37
C TYR A 680 -42.20 -2.67 -12.93
N LYS A 681 -42.44 -2.54 -11.62
CA LYS A 681 -43.77 -2.61 -11.00
C LYS A 681 -44.58 -3.84 -11.44
N ASN A 682 -43.94 -5.00 -11.49
CA ASN A 682 -44.53 -6.28 -11.94
C ASN A 682 -45.11 -6.25 -13.38
N LYS A 683 -44.50 -5.45 -14.26
CA LYS A 683 -44.83 -5.39 -15.68
C LYS A 683 -43.57 -5.52 -16.53
N PHE A 684 -43.68 -6.22 -17.66
CA PHE A 684 -42.64 -6.23 -18.68
C PHE A 684 -42.54 -4.83 -19.25
N SER A 685 -41.37 -4.20 -19.12
CA SER A 685 -41.17 -2.80 -19.40
C SER A 685 -40.02 -2.62 -20.38
N MET A 686 -40.26 -1.86 -21.45
CA MET A 686 -39.27 -1.51 -22.46
C MET A 686 -39.67 -0.21 -23.15
N THR A 687 -38.75 0.37 -23.89
CA THR A 687 -38.97 1.63 -24.62
C THR A 687 -38.96 1.41 -26.12
N ASN A 688 -39.66 2.28 -26.85
CA ASN A 688 -39.55 2.37 -28.30
C ASN A 688 -38.58 3.50 -28.73
N LYS A 689 -38.25 3.58 -30.01
CA LYS A 689 -37.38 4.62 -30.59
C LYS A 689 -37.90 6.06 -30.46
N LYS A 690 -39.14 6.25 -30.00
CA LYS A 690 -39.76 7.57 -29.77
C LYS A 690 -39.79 7.96 -28.28
N GLY A 691 -39.06 7.24 -27.42
CA GLY A 691 -39.02 7.53 -25.99
C GLY A 691 -40.29 7.20 -25.22
N VAL A 692 -41.14 6.32 -25.75
CA VAL A 692 -42.36 5.85 -25.07
C VAL A 692 -42.05 4.56 -24.32
N LEU A 693 -42.33 4.55 -23.02
CA LEU A 693 -42.28 3.37 -22.16
C LEU A 693 -43.53 2.52 -22.38
N HIS A 694 -43.34 1.31 -22.89
CA HIS A 694 -44.36 0.27 -23.05
C HIS A 694 -44.27 -0.70 -21.87
N GLN A 695 -45.39 -0.85 -21.15
CA GLN A 695 -45.50 -1.80 -20.05
C GLN A 695 -46.63 -2.78 -20.27
N ILE A 696 -46.34 -4.07 -20.17
CA ILE A 696 -47.33 -5.15 -20.34
C ILE A 696 -47.48 -5.87 -19.01
N ASP A 697 -48.71 -5.95 -18.51
CA ASP A 697 -49.02 -6.72 -17.29
C ASP A 697 -49.22 -8.22 -17.57
N THR A 698 -49.40 -9.00 -16.51
CA THR A 698 -49.57 -10.46 -16.64
C THR A 698 -50.90 -10.90 -17.28
N ASN A 699 -51.85 -9.98 -17.46
CA ASN A 699 -53.10 -10.20 -18.18
C ASN A 699 -52.99 -9.82 -19.67
N GLY A 700 -51.86 -9.26 -20.10
CA GLY A 700 -51.64 -8.78 -21.46
C GLY A 700 -52.13 -7.37 -21.73
N LYS A 701 -52.52 -6.61 -20.68
CA LYS A 701 -52.85 -5.19 -20.85
C LYS A 701 -51.56 -4.41 -21.10
N LEU A 702 -51.49 -3.75 -22.24
CA LEU A 702 -50.44 -2.81 -22.58
C LEU A 702 -50.80 -1.40 -22.05
N THR A 703 -49.83 -0.75 -21.43
CA THR A 703 -49.89 0.67 -21.06
C THR A 703 -48.67 1.37 -21.64
N ALA A 704 -48.89 2.43 -22.40
CA ALA A 704 -47.83 3.26 -22.99
C ALA A 704 -47.75 4.61 -22.26
N THR A 705 -46.55 5.04 -21.89
CA THR A 705 -46.30 6.34 -21.24
C THR A 705 -45.20 7.06 -21.99
N ASN A 706 -45.50 8.22 -22.56
CA ASN A 706 -44.52 8.99 -23.31
C ASN A 706 -43.67 9.84 -22.36
N PHE A 707 -42.36 9.64 -22.38
CA PHE A 707 -41.39 10.42 -21.59
C PHE A 707 -40.69 11.50 -22.43
N ASN A 708 -41.02 11.61 -23.73
CA ASN A 708 -40.37 12.51 -24.70
C ASN A 708 -38.85 12.32 -24.78
N LEU A 709 -38.39 11.06 -24.66
CA LEU A 709 -36.96 10.73 -24.74
C LEU A 709 -36.50 10.67 -26.20
N ASN A 710 -35.24 11.00 -26.46
CA ASN A 710 -34.64 10.91 -27.78
C ASN A 710 -34.46 9.46 -28.22
N LYS A 711 -34.14 9.24 -29.50
CA LYS A 711 -34.03 7.89 -30.09
C LYS A 711 -32.99 7.01 -29.39
N ASP A 712 -31.89 7.61 -28.94
CA ASP A 712 -30.71 6.93 -28.44
C ASP A 712 -30.65 6.88 -26.89
N HIS A 713 -31.76 7.21 -26.21
CA HIS A 713 -31.85 7.15 -24.75
C HIS A 713 -31.54 5.76 -24.18
N GLY A 714 -30.83 5.75 -23.06
CA GLY A 714 -30.61 4.56 -22.24
C GLY A 714 -31.72 4.34 -21.23
N MET A 715 -32.07 3.08 -20.99
CA MET A 715 -33.00 2.67 -19.94
C MET A 715 -32.43 1.49 -19.14
N TYR A 716 -32.59 1.55 -17.82
CA TYR A 716 -32.39 0.41 -16.93
C TYR A 716 -33.50 0.40 -15.89
N ALA A 717 -34.02 -0.79 -15.57
CA ALA A 717 -35.00 -0.90 -14.49
C ALA A 717 -34.82 -2.16 -13.64
N THR A 718 -35.13 -1.99 -12.35
CA THR A 718 -35.43 -3.08 -11.42
C THR A 718 -36.92 -3.11 -11.14
N SER A 719 -37.38 -4.03 -10.29
CA SER A 719 -38.79 -4.10 -9.90
C SER A 719 -39.33 -2.78 -9.32
N ASN A 720 -38.47 -1.96 -8.71
CA ASN A 720 -38.85 -0.75 -7.97
C ASN A 720 -38.17 0.54 -8.45
N THR A 721 -37.14 0.45 -9.28
CA THR A 721 -36.36 1.60 -9.74
C THR A 721 -36.36 1.65 -11.25
N LEU A 722 -36.70 2.82 -11.80
CA LEU A 722 -36.63 3.11 -13.23
C LEU A 722 -35.61 4.24 -13.42
N VAL A 723 -34.67 4.01 -14.34
CA VAL A 723 -33.62 4.96 -14.70
C VAL A 723 -33.62 5.19 -16.20
N PHE A 724 -33.53 6.47 -16.59
CA PHE A 724 -33.31 6.90 -17.97
C PHE A 724 -32.05 7.75 -18.05
N MET A 725 -31.29 7.59 -19.13
CA MET A 725 -30.24 8.51 -19.53
C MET A 725 -30.62 9.03 -20.91
N ASP A 726 -30.85 10.34 -21.04
CA ASP A 726 -31.31 10.97 -22.28
C ASP A 726 -30.51 12.25 -22.51
N ASP A 727 -29.73 12.29 -23.58
CA ASP A 727 -28.66 13.28 -23.81
C ASP A 727 -27.77 13.45 -22.56
N ASN A 728 -27.79 14.61 -21.90
CA ASN A 728 -27.06 14.91 -20.67
C ASN A 728 -27.96 14.87 -19.40
N ILE A 729 -29.18 14.35 -19.49
CA ILE A 729 -30.13 14.29 -18.38
C ILE A 729 -30.27 12.84 -17.88
N LEU A 730 -29.79 12.60 -16.65
CA LEU A 730 -30.02 11.36 -15.92
C LEU A 730 -31.31 11.49 -15.10
N SER A 731 -32.24 10.55 -15.25
CA SER A 731 -33.42 10.46 -14.39
C SER A 731 -33.44 9.19 -13.57
N ILE A 732 -33.48 9.30 -12.24
CA ILE A 732 -33.57 8.18 -11.29
C ILE A 732 -34.87 8.33 -10.51
N LYS A 733 -35.80 7.36 -10.64
CA LYS A 733 -37.12 7.40 -10.01
C LYS A 733 -37.90 8.71 -10.26
N GLY A 734 -37.68 9.33 -11.43
CA GLY A 734 -38.33 10.58 -11.83
C GLY A 734 -37.64 11.86 -11.32
N LYS A 735 -36.68 11.77 -10.40
CA LYS A 735 -35.76 12.89 -10.12
C LYS A 735 -34.82 13.03 -11.31
N LYS A 736 -34.45 14.26 -11.66
CA LYS A 736 -33.58 14.57 -12.80
C LYS A 736 -32.29 15.21 -12.31
N VAL A 737 -31.18 14.82 -12.92
CA VAL A 737 -29.84 15.38 -12.73
C VAL A 737 -29.35 15.79 -14.11
N GLU A 738 -28.97 17.05 -14.25
CA GLU A 738 -28.34 17.57 -15.46
C GLU A 738 -26.82 17.40 -15.32
N LEU A 739 -26.21 16.73 -16.29
CA LEU A 739 -24.78 16.49 -16.37
C LEU A 739 -24.14 17.39 -17.44
N ASP A 740 -22.82 17.41 -17.49
CA ASP A 740 -22.06 18.13 -18.53
C ASP A 740 -22.48 17.64 -19.93
N LEU A 741 -22.33 18.50 -20.95
CA LEU A 741 -22.60 18.07 -22.33
C LEU A 741 -21.57 17.01 -22.76
N GLY A 742 -22.06 15.86 -23.20
CA GLY A 742 -21.23 14.71 -23.58
C GLY A 742 -22.06 13.58 -24.20
N VAL A 743 -21.39 12.48 -24.53
CA VAL A 743 -22.03 11.27 -25.08
C VAL A 743 -22.08 10.21 -23.99
N TYR A 744 -23.27 9.90 -23.51
CA TYR A 744 -23.44 9.05 -22.34
C TYR A 744 -23.77 7.60 -22.69
N SER A 745 -23.24 6.68 -21.88
CA SER A 745 -23.63 5.28 -21.89
C SER A 745 -25.08 5.10 -21.42
N LYS A 746 -25.68 3.95 -21.73
CA LYS A 746 -26.91 3.53 -21.03
C LYS A 746 -26.65 3.43 -19.51
N PRO A 747 -27.65 3.70 -18.66
CA PRO A 747 -27.49 3.55 -17.22
C PRO A 747 -27.35 2.07 -16.84
N LYS A 748 -26.65 1.79 -15.75
CA LYS A 748 -26.57 0.46 -15.13
C LYS A 748 -26.87 0.59 -13.64
N ILE A 749 -27.71 -0.32 -13.13
CA ILE A 749 -28.08 -0.36 -11.71
C ILE A 749 -27.36 -1.53 -11.04
N PHE A 750 -26.71 -1.25 -9.91
CA PHE A 750 -26.13 -2.24 -9.01
C PHE A 750 -26.91 -2.26 -7.70
N TYR A 751 -27.21 -3.45 -7.19
CA TYR A 751 -27.81 -3.65 -5.87
C TYR A 751 -26.83 -4.44 -5.00
N ILE A 752 -26.13 -3.72 -4.12
CA ILE A 752 -25.04 -4.28 -3.30
C ILE A 752 -25.24 -3.78 -1.87
N TYR A 753 -25.17 -4.68 -0.90
CA TYR A 753 -25.34 -4.37 0.53
C TYR A 753 -26.58 -3.52 0.84
N ASP A 754 -27.73 -3.91 0.26
CA ASP A 754 -29.02 -3.23 0.39
C ASP A 754 -29.07 -1.77 -0.09
N LYS A 755 -28.08 -1.36 -0.90
CA LYS A 755 -28.02 -0.05 -1.54
C LYS A 755 -28.11 -0.19 -3.05
N ILE A 756 -28.69 0.83 -3.67
CA ILE A 756 -28.75 0.98 -5.12
C ILE A 756 -27.70 2.00 -5.53
N TYR A 757 -26.85 1.60 -6.46
CA TYR A 757 -25.92 2.47 -7.18
C TYR A 757 -26.34 2.53 -8.64
N VAL A 758 -26.30 3.73 -9.22
CA VAL A 758 -26.65 3.98 -10.61
C VAL A 758 -25.44 4.60 -11.30
N SER A 759 -24.87 3.90 -12.28
CA SER A 759 -23.73 4.39 -13.03
C SER A 759 -24.13 4.87 -14.43
N VAL A 760 -23.53 5.95 -14.88
CA VAL A 760 -23.49 6.39 -16.29
C VAL A 760 -22.08 6.88 -16.60
N THR A 761 -21.63 6.68 -17.83
CA THR A 761 -20.30 7.11 -18.27
C THR A 761 -20.44 8.09 -19.41
N ASP A 762 -19.85 9.27 -19.28
CA ASP A 762 -19.58 10.17 -20.40
C ASP A 762 -18.38 9.61 -21.18
N ILE A 763 -18.68 8.91 -22.27
CA ILE A 763 -17.70 8.24 -23.14
C ILE A 763 -16.84 9.28 -23.86
N GLN A 764 -17.40 10.45 -24.18
CA GLN A 764 -16.67 11.50 -24.90
C GLN A 764 -15.60 12.14 -24.01
N ASN A 765 -15.96 12.46 -22.77
CA ASN A 765 -15.06 13.15 -21.83
C ASN A 765 -14.37 12.20 -20.83
N GLN A 766 -14.54 10.88 -20.98
CA GLN A 766 -13.94 9.84 -20.15
C GLN A 766 -14.24 9.97 -18.66
N LYS A 767 -15.50 10.30 -18.32
CA LYS A 767 -15.95 10.48 -16.94
C LYS A 767 -17.01 9.45 -16.56
N ILE A 768 -16.72 8.64 -15.56
CA ILE A 768 -17.67 7.74 -14.92
C ILE A 768 -18.35 8.49 -13.79
N TYR A 769 -19.68 8.49 -13.78
CA TYR A 769 -20.50 9.01 -12.68
C TYR A 769 -21.19 7.87 -11.94
N LEU A 770 -21.36 8.05 -10.63
CA LEU A 770 -22.07 7.11 -9.77
C LEU A 770 -23.03 7.88 -8.86
N PHE A 771 -24.29 7.43 -8.79
CA PHE A 771 -25.36 8.04 -8.00
C PHE A 771 -26.04 7.03 -7.10
N ASP A 772 -26.65 7.51 -6.02
CA ASP A 772 -27.51 6.70 -5.19
C ASP A 772 -28.95 6.62 -5.73
N SER A 773 -29.83 5.93 -5.00
CA SER A 773 -31.24 5.77 -5.38
C SER A 773 -32.08 7.06 -5.34
N GLN A 774 -31.55 8.13 -4.73
CA GLN A 774 -32.14 9.45 -4.59
C GLN A 774 -31.62 10.44 -5.63
N ALA A 775 -30.78 9.98 -6.57
CA ALA A 775 -30.09 10.79 -7.57
C ALA A 775 -29.03 11.73 -6.99
N GLU A 776 -28.54 11.44 -5.78
CA GLU A 776 -27.41 12.17 -5.19
C GLU A 776 -26.09 11.53 -5.68
N PRO A 777 -25.10 12.34 -6.08
CA PRO A 777 -23.81 11.81 -6.51
C PRO A 777 -23.11 11.13 -5.33
N ILE A 778 -22.47 9.99 -5.60
CA ILE A 778 -21.58 9.36 -4.64
C ILE A 778 -20.33 10.24 -4.49
N PRO A 779 -19.83 10.48 -3.26
CA PRO A 779 -18.65 11.32 -3.04
C PRO A 779 -17.45 10.89 -3.90
N ASN A 780 -16.67 11.88 -4.37
CA ASN A 780 -15.48 11.71 -5.21
C ASN A 780 -15.72 11.10 -6.60
N PHE A 781 -16.98 11.13 -7.08
CA PHE A 781 -17.30 11.00 -8.49
C PHE A 781 -17.52 12.39 -9.13
N PRO A 782 -17.23 12.56 -10.43
CA PRO A 782 -16.82 11.52 -11.38
C PRO A 782 -15.36 11.08 -11.25
N VAL A 783 -15.08 9.85 -11.70
CA VAL A 783 -13.71 9.31 -11.86
C VAL A 783 -13.41 9.05 -13.34
N PHE A 784 -12.15 8.86 -13.71
CA PHE A 784 -11.79 8.58 -15.10
C PHE A 784 -12.24 7.19 -15.55
N GLY A 785 -12.68 7.11 -16.81
CA GLY A 785 -12.92 5.85 -17.51
C GLY A 785 -13.88 6.01 -18.68
N ASN A 786 -13.86 5.01 -19.58
CA ASN A 786 -14.38 5.11 -20.94
C ASN A 786 -15.24 3.90 -21.37
N SER A 787 -15.99 3.32 -20.44
CA SER A 787 -16.99 2.28 -20.74
C SER A 787 -18.09 2.20 -19.69
N LEU A 788 -19.06 1.30 -19.88
CA LEU A 788 -19.87 0.81 -18.77
C LEU A 788 -18.95 0.17 -17.73
N ILE A 789 -19.31 0.36 -16.45
CA ILE A 789 -18.55 -0.23 -15.34
C ILE A 789 -19.13 -1.58 -14.94
N ASP A 790 -18.34 -2.36 -14.23
CA ASP A 790 -18.83 -3.34 -13.26
C ASP A 790 -18.45 -2.92 -11.85
N LEU A 791 -19.27 -3.24 -10.85
CA LEU A 791 -19.13 -2.79 -9.47
C LEU A 791 -19.45 -3.94 -8.53
N THR A 792 -18.56 -4.22 -7.58
CA THR A 792 -18.70 -5.31 -6.61
C THR A 792 -17.85 -5.05 -5.37
N ASP A 793 -17.91 -5.95 -4.39
CA ASP A 793 -16.88 -6.08 -3.36
C ASP A 793 -15.87 -7.14 -3.85
N MET A 794 -14.68 -6.69 -4.21
CA MET A 794 -13.67 -7.47 -4.93
C MET A 794 -12.90 -8.41 -4.01
N ASP A 795 -12.57 -7.98 -2.80
CA ASP A 795 -11.70 -8.70 -1.85
C ASP A 795 -12.42 -9.20 -0.59
N ASN A 796 -13.72 -8.91 -0.45
CA ASN A 796 -14.62 -9.20 0.69
C ASN A 796 -14.35 -8.35 1.94
N ASP A 797 -13.83 -7.15 1.80
CA ASP A 797 -13.59 -6.22 2.91
C ASP A 797 -14.77 -5.26 3.19
N ARG A 798 -15.90 -5.42 2.48
CA ARG A 798 -17.09 -4.55 2.48
C ARG A 798 -16.89 -3.16 1.89
N LYS A 799 -15.77 -2.92 1.23
CA LYS A 799 -15.60 -1.79 0.33
C LYS A 799 -15.99 -2.22 -1.08
N LEU A 800 -16.26 -1.24 -1.92
CA LEU A 800 -16.68 -1.49 -3.29
C LEU A 800 -15.54 -1.12 -4.23
N GLU A 801 -15.31 -1.97 -5.21
CA GLU A 801 -14.43 -1.73 -6.32
C GLU A 801 -15.21 -1.69 -7.61
N LEU A 802 -14.79 -0.80 -8.50
CA LEU A 802 -15.29 -0.76 -9.87
C LEU A 802 -14.17 -1.04 -10.86
N VAL A 803 -14.53 -1.67 -11.97
CA VAL A 803 -13.66 -1.87 -13.12
C VAL A 803 -14.28 -1.26 -14.36
N ALA A 804 -13.46 -0.61 -15.17
CA ALA A 804 -13.87 0.00 -16.43
C ALA A 804 -12.73 -0.02 -17.44
N LYS A 805 -13.07 0.21 -18.71
CA LYS A 805 -12.10 0.59 -19.74
C LYS A 805 -11.50 1.95 -19.38
N ASP A 806 -10.19 2.09 -19.50
CA ASP A 806 -9.47 3.35 -19.27
C ASP A 806 -9.19 4.02 -20.62
N GLN A 807 -8.27 3.45 -21.39
CA GLN A 807 -8.02 3.79 -22.80
C GLN A 807 -8.54 2.70 -23.73
N GLU A 808 -8.30 2.82 -25.04
CA GLU A 808 -8.75 1.82 -26.02
C GLU A 808 -8.27 0.40 -25.69
N ASN A 809 -7.03 0.26 -25.23
CA ASN A 809 -6.36 -1.01 -24.91
C ASN A 809 -6.04 -1.21 -23.41
N SER A 810 -6.55 -0.38 -22.51
CA SER A 810 -6.32 -0.54 -21.07
C SER A 810 -7.61 -0.60 -20.27
N LEU A 811 -7.52 -1.22 -19.08
CA LEU A 811 -8.55 -1.18 -18.04
C LEU A 811 -8.01 -0.55 -16.77
N ILE A 812 -8.90 0.00 -15.96
CA ILE A 812 -8.61 0.59 -14.65
C ILE A 812 -9.55 0.01 -13.59
N VAL A 813 -9.00 -0.19 -12.40
CA VAL A 813 -9.75 -0.62 -11.21
C VAL A 813 -9.64 0.46 -10.15
N TYR A 814 -10.77 0.87 -9.58
CA TYR A 814 -10.82 1.79 -8.44
C TYR A 814 -11.38 1.09 -7.20
N LYS A 815 -10.94 1.55 -6.03
CA LYS A 815 -11.49 1.22 -4.72
C LYS A 815 -12.20 2.41 -4.11
N MET A 816 -13.40 2.19 -3.58
CA MET A 816 -14.22 3.17 -2.88
C MET A 816 -14.05 2.97 -1.38
N ASN A 817 -13.34 3.87 -0.70
CA ASN A 817 -12.92 3.73 0.70
C ASN A 817 -13.95 4.15 1.75
#